data_AF-A0AAW1HIL3-F1
#
_entry.id   AF-A0AAW1HIL3-F1
#
_cell.length_a   1.000
_cell.length_b   1.000
_cell.length_c   1.000
_cell.angle_alpha   90.00
_cell.angle_beta   90.00
_cell.angle_gamma   90.00
#
_symmetry.space_group_name_H-M   'P 1'
#
loop_
_entity.id
_entity.type
_entity.pdbx_description
1 polymer ?
#
loop_
_entity_poly.entity_id
_entity_poly.type
_entity_poly.pdbx_seq_one_letter_code
_entity_poly.pdbx_strand_id
1 'polypeptide(L)'
;MVLTTVDSAVYWATCTPYGPVHLNCGFREPLDNSPRNWDRSVLDKLDSWIPSTQPFTKYINSLNYTYPTNFGLTTEIEKVIQNCERGLLVVGAIHTEDEMWAALVLARHLSWPIVADILSGLRLRKLLTSSREYCENFVFIDHFDHLLLGDAAMTWAKVDVIIQIGSRITSKRISQFLEHCFPCTYIMVDKHPCRHDPSHIVTHRIQSTISQFSACLMEGTPPRLNSRWISLLKAVDSVVAWALSFKICSEYSLTEPYVAHALSEVLVPETALFIGNSMAIRDADMYSQGLVSFDGSTHQFGIPCQWIQIVGNRGASGIDGLLSTATGFAAGCKKRIMCVLGDVSFLHDTNGLAILSSRICRKPITVIVINNRGGGIFSFLPIAENTDTQIMEKYFYVNHNISISKLCDAHGVKHLLAETKLELQNALLKSQQADVDYLIEVSSSIDSNTELHSVLRKYASRAASHAFTAVSRFSTPSALKDFFYKIEKLEYWLYGVHLSAPPTTVSSKRDSASYLRQGFILALTLDDGSSGFGEIATLEIHREDLLDVEEQLRFLVHILKGATISCHLPLFGESFSTWIWRVIGVPPSSIFPTVRCGLEMAVLNGLAARQNRSLIDVLCPQSDQANVMRQQPASVDICALVDSEGPPQEVAKVAFELVEEGFRALKVKVGRRDDPREDAEVVQEIRNKIGADVELRVDANRKWTYEKAIEFGSLVKDCGLQYIEEPVEHEGDIVKFCEVTGLPVALDETIDNIQTNIPDSMAEFTHPGIVALVVKPSVVGGFENASAIAAWARIKGKLAVISSTFETSIGLSSYVQLAHYLDMRSAETSQIFNTERENSVAHGLGTYSWLEEDVTVDSLPIYRQPHNQHLGASITDADRLLRNFKMNPKALIKSYSDVCVSAYQLDVKVGRFSYSINVLEVGDNDNSNVLIFLHGFLGTGQDWIPIMKALSGSAKCISIDLPGHGRSKIQPCDGGSRIGEPSLSIEAVAEVLSQLLEKIVPGKVILVGYSMGARIALYMALRCSTKVDGAVVISGSPGLPDESGRKIRAAKDDSRARSLITFGLVPFLDTWYCGDLWKSFREHPSFKNIVVNRSEHGDIHGLAKALTELSIGRQPSLWKDLRDCKTRLRFIVGEKDEKFKKINQRICNEMGEAVDYDAVEVPGCGHAVHLENPLAVVALIRKFLMKTR
;
A
#
# COMPACT_ATOMS: atom_id res chain seq x y z
N MET A 1 -35.78 16.28 52.35
CA MET A 1 -36.03 17.12 51.16
C MET A 1 -34.75 17.36 50.38
N VAL A 2 -33.68 17.94 50.95
CA VAL A 2 -32.43 18.19 50.21
C VAL A 2 -31.84 16.91 49.58
N LEU A 3 -31.61 15.86 50.38
CA LEU A 3 -31.03 14.60 49.89
C LEU A 3 -31.88 13.96 48.77
N THR A 4 -33.19 13.86 48.98
CA THR A 4 -34.15 13.33 47.99
C THR A 4 -34.21 14.16 46.71
N THR A 5 -34.08 15.49 46.81
CA THR A 5 -34.06 16.40 45.64
C THR A 5 -32.76 16.27 44.86
N VAL A 6 -31.62 16.14 45.54
CA VAL A 6 -30.32 15.88 44.90
C VAL A 6 -30.34 14.53 44.20
N ASP A 7 -30.82 13.47 44.86
CA ASP A 7 -30.95 12.14 44.25
C ASP A 7 -31.88 12.17 43.02
N SER A 8 -33.00 12.90 43.09
CA SER A 8 -33.89 13.08 41.95
C SER A 8 -33.22 13.82 40.80
N ALA A 9 -32.45 14.88 41.09
CA ALA A 9 -31.74 15.64 40.08
C ALA A 9 -30.65 14.80 39.41
N VAL A 10 -29.88 14.03 40.18
CA VAL A 10 -28.90 13.07 39.66
C VAL A 10 -29.58 12.01 38.79
N TYR A 11 -30.71 11.45 39.23
CA TYR A 11 -31.48 10.50 38.45
C TYR A 11 -31.90 11.08 37.10
N TRP A 12 -32.53 12.27 37.07
CA TRP A 12 -32.94 12.90 35.81
C TRP A 12 -31.77 13.31 34.92
N ALA A 13 -30.62 13.70 35.48
CA ALA A 13 -29.44 14.03 34.70
C ALA A 13 -28.80 12.79 34.04
N THR A 14 -28.90 11.63 34.68
CA THR A 14 -28.23 10.38 34.29
C THR A 14 -29.16 9.33 33.69
N CYS A 15 -30.48 9.56 33.66
CA CYS A 15 -31.46 8.67 33.06
C CYS A 15 -31.87 9.19 31.68
N THR A 16 -32.14 8.30 30.74
CA THR A 16 -32.55 8.69 29.38
C THR A 16 -33.93 9.38 29.40
N PRO A 17 -34.08 10.57 28.79
CA PRO A 17 -33.06 11.34 28.07
C PRO A 17 -32.12 12.09 29.01
N TYR A 18 -30.80 11.88 28.84
CA TYR A 18 -29.76 12.59 29.60
C TYR A 18 -29.84 14.09 29.35
N GLY A 19 -29.59 14.89 30.39
CA GLY A 19 -29.62 16.33 30.22
C GLY A 19 -29.19 17.13 31.46
N PRO A 20 -29.01 18.44 31.32
CA PRO A 20 -28.72 19.31 32.44
C PRO A 20 -29.92 19.41 33.39
N VAL A 21 -29.62 19.49 34.69
CA VAL A 21 -30.59 19.79 35.75
C VAL A 21 -30.17 21.05 36.49
N HIS A 22 -31.14 21.85 36.91
CA HIS A 22 -30.88 23.10 37.63
C HIS A 22 -31.31 22.97 39.09
N LEU A 23 -30.33 23.01 40.00
CA LEU A 23 -30.56 23.06 41.46
C LEU A 23 -30.33 24.48 41.96
N ASN A 24 -31.41 25.20 42.23
CA ASN A 24 -31.34 26.54 42.82
C ASN A 24 -31.26 26.45 44.36
N CYS A 25 -30.11 26.80 44.94
CA CYS A 25 -29.85 26.72 46.37
C CYS A 25 -29.79 28.13 46.99
N GLY A 26 -30.89 28.59 47.57
CA GLY A 26 -30.94 29.90 48.24
C GLY A 26 -30.26 29.90 49.61
N PHE A 27 -29.20 30.69 49.78
CA PHE A 27 -28.50 30.89 51.05
C PHE A 27 -28.77 32.29 51.60
N ARG A 28 -29.07 32.39 52.91
CA ARG A 28 -29.21 33.69 53.59
C ARG A 28 -27.89 34.07 54.26
N GLU A 29 -27.60 35.36 54.31
CA GLU A 29 -26.41 35.89 54.98
C GLU A 29 -26.37 35.56 56.49
N PRO A 30 -25.15 35.41 57.07
CA PRO A 30 -23.85 35.51 56.41
C PRO A 30 -23.47 34.21 55.69
N LEU A 31 -22.77 34.34 54.56
CA LEU A 31 -22.27 33.21 53.75
C LEU A 31 -20.86 32.77 54.17
N ASP A 32 -20.25 33.50 55.11
CA ASP A 32 -18.93 33.21 55.65
C ASP A 32 -19.00 32.18 56.78
N ASN A 33 -17.84 31.67 57.18
CA ASN A 33 -17.72 30.63 58.20
C ASN A 33 -17.88 31.17 59.64
N SER A 34 -18.70 32.21 59.81
CA SER A 34 -19.02 32.78 61.13
C SER A 34 -19.72 31.74 62.00
N PRO A 35 -19.22 31.43 63.21
CA PRO A 35 -19.81 30.39 64.05
C PRO A 35 -21.20 30.82 64.52
N ARG A 36 -22.25 30.26 63.91
CA ARG A 36 -23.60 30.20 64.47
C ARG A 36 -23.76 28.85 65.18
N ASN A 37 -24.41 28.85 66.34
CA ASN A 37 -24.90 27.62 66.97
C ASN A 37 -25.95 26.99 66.06
N TRP A 38 -25.50 26.21 65.07
CA TRP A 38 -26.36 25.38 64.26
C TRP A 38 -26.82 24.20 65.10
N ASP A 39 -28.13 23.98 65.14
CA ASP A 39 -28.71 22.83 65.82
C ASP A 39 -28.38 21.54 65.06
N ARG A 40 -27.40 20.78 65.57
CA ARG A 40 -27.01 19.49 64.99
C ARG A 40 -28.13 18.45 65.04
N SER A 41 -29.14 18.63 65.90
CA SER A 41 -30.24 17.67 66.04
C SER A 41 -31.04 17.44 64.76
N VAL A 42 -30.96 18.39 63.81
CA VAL A 42 -31.56 18.27 62.47
C VAL A 42 -30.91 17.13 61.65
N LEU A 43 -29.68 16.73 61.97
CA LEU A 43 -28.95 15.64 61.32
C LEU A 43 -29.07 14.29 62.04
N ASP A 44 -29.52 14.24 63.32
CA ASP A 44 -29.57 13.01 64.12
C ASP A 44 -30.37 11.89 63.43
N LYS A 45 -31.40 12.24 62.66
CA LYS A 45 -32.21 11.28 61.87
C LYS A 45 -31.48 10.68 60.66
N LEU A 46 -30.29 11.18 60.34
CA LEU A 46 -29.45 10.76 59.22
C LEU A 46 -28.21 9.98 59.67
N ASP A 47 -28.00 9.77 60.98
CA ASP A 47 -26.80 9.11 61.51
C ASP A 47 -26.55 7.72 60.90
N SER A 48 -27.61 6.99 60.55
CA SER A 48 -27.53 5.69 59.88
C SER A 48 -27.20 5.79 58.37
N TRP A 49 -27.48 6.93 57.73
CA TRP A 49 -27.23 7.17 56.31
C TRP A 49 -25.90 7.88 56.05
N ILE A 50 -25.47 8.80 56.90
CA ILE A 50 -24.20 9.56 56.76
C ILE A 50 -22.97 8.68 56.46
N PRO A 51 -22.78 7.49 57.09
CA PRO A 51 -21.64 6.62 56.76
C PRO A 51 -21.85 5.79 55.48
N SER A 52 -23.02 5.86 54.83
CA SER A 52 -23.36 5.10 53.63
C SER A 52 -22.76 5.72 52.36
N THR A 53 -22.38 4.88 51.40
CA THR A 53 -22.00 5.30 50.03
C THR A 53 -23.19 5.29 49.06
N GLN A 54 -24.39 4.97 49.55
CA GLN A 54 -25.59 4.82 48.74
C GLN A 54 -26.44 6.09 48.75
N PRO A 55 -27.12 6.43 47.64
CA PRO A 55 -28.03 7.57 47.62
C PRO A 55 -29.16 7.38 48.64
N PHE A 56 -29.68 8.48 49.16
CA PHE A 56 -30.75 8.46 50.17
C PHE A 56 -32.04 7.89 49.57
N THR A 57 -32.32 8.21 48.31
CA THR A 57 -33.37 7.63 47.47
C THR A 57 -32.75 6.83 46.33
N LYS A 58 -33.05 5.53 46.27
CA LYS A 58 -32.66 4.69 45.14
C LYS A 58 -33.76 4.66 44.10
N TYR A 59 -33.48 5.20 42.92
CA TYR A 59 -34.34 5.04 41.75
C TYR A 59 -34.03 3.70 41.09
N ILE A 60 -34.91 2.71 41.31
CA ILE A 60 -34.76 1.39 40.70
C ILE A 60 -35.47 1.43 39.35
N ASN A 61 -34.70 1.49 38.26
CA ASN A 61 -35.25 1.32 36.92
C ASN A 61 -35.69 -0.13 36.74
N SER A 62 -37.00 -0.40 36.79
CA SER A 62 -37.55 -1.73 36.51
C SER A 62 -37.57 -2.08 35.01
N LEU A 63 -36.73 -1.40 34.19
CA LEU A 63 -36.55 -1.71 32.77
C LEU A 63 -35.66 -2.94 32.52
N ASN A 64 -35.42 -3.75 33.56
CA ASN A 64 -35.27 -5.20 33.36
C ASN A 64 -36.67 -5.79 33.15
N TYR A 65 -37.32 -5.44 32.03
CA TYR A 65 -38.28 -6.36 31.47
C TYR A 65 -37.50 -7.52 30.85
N THR A 66 -37.17 -8.48 31.71
CA THR A 66 -37.31 -9.89 31.37
C THR A 66 -38.77 -10.13 30.97
N TYR A 67 -39.14 -9.74 29.76
CA TYR A 67 -40.16 -10.45 29.00
C TYR A 67 -39.44 -11.21 27.88
N PRO A 68 -39.26 -12.53 28.01
CA PRO A 68 -38.92 -13.42 26.89
C PRO A 68 -40.08 -13.58 25.89
N THR A 69 -40.96 -12.58 25.76
CA THR A 69 -42.22 -12.68 25.01
C THR A 69 -42.63 -11.32 24.43
N ASN A 70 -41.84 -10.81 23.49
CA ASN A 70 -42.40 -10.03 22.39
C ASN A 70 -41.98 -10.68 21.06
N PHE A 71 -42.15 -12.02 20.99
CA PHE A 71 -41.90 -12.84 19.81
C PHE A 71 -42.42 -12.16 18.52
N GLY A 72 -43.52 -11.38 18.56
CA GLY A 72 -44.07 -10.67 17.40
C GLY A 72 -43.17 -9.58 16.79
N LEU A 73 -42.60 -8.67 17.60
CA LEU A 73 -41.78 -7.54 17.12
C LEU A 73 -40.40 -7.99 16.65
N THR A 74 -39.78 -8.95 17.36
CA THR A 74 -38.51 -9.56 16.94
C THR A 74 -38.69 -10.37 15.65
N THR A 75 -39.81 -11.13 15.53
CA THR A 75 -40.13 -11.86 14.28
C THR A 75 -40.38 -10.94 13.09
N GLU A 76 -40.99 -9.76 13.28
CA GLU A 76 -41.22 -8.79 12.19
C GLU A 76 -39.91 -8.22 11.66
N ILE A 77 -39.04 -7.73 12.55
CA ILE A 77 -37.73 -7.18 12.19
C ILE A 77 -36.83 -8.26 11.57
N GLU A 78 -36.82 -9.46 12.15
CA GLU A 78 -36.09 -10.61 11.60
C GLU A 78 -36.57 -10.95 10.19
N LYS A 79 -37.88 -10.97 9.94
CA LYS A 79 -38.43 -11.22 8.59
C LYS A 79 -38.03 -10.14 7.60
N VAL A 80 -38.03 -8.87 8.00
CA VAL A 80 -37.56 -7.76 7.16
C VAL A 80 -36.09 -7.95 6.79
N ILE A 81 -35.23 -8.26 7.77
CA ILE A 81 -33.80 -8.48 7.58
C ILE A 81 -33.53 -9.73 6.72
N GLN A 82 -34.26 -10.83 6.94
CA GLN A 82 -34.11 -12.09 6.19
C GLN A 82 -34.51 -11.97 4.72
N ASN A 83 -35.54 -11.17 4.42
CA ASN A 83 -36.01 -10.95 3.06
C ASN A 83 -35.25 -9.82 2.34
N CYS A 84 -34.32 -9.17 3.01
CA CYS A 84 -33.52 -8.10 2.43
C CYS A 84 -32.45 -8.66 1.48
N GLU A 85 -32.35 -8.09 0.28
CA GLU A 85 -31.24 -8.38 -0.64
C GLU A 85 -30.15 -7.30 -0.58
N ARG A 86 -30.55 -6.03 -0.42
CA ARG A 86 -29.66 -4.86 -0.32
C ARG A 86 -29.92 -4.10 0.98
N GLY A 87 -29.26 -4.53 2.04
CA GLY A 87 -29.35 -3.89 3.35
C GLY A 87 -28.17 -2.93 3.59
N LEU A 88 -28.43 -1.81 4.24
CA LEU A 88 -27.41 -0.82 4.59
C LEU A 88 -27.40 -0.58 6.11
N LEU A 89 -26.22 -0.72 6.73
CA LEU A 89 -26.02 -0.35 8.13
C LEU A 89 -25.38 1.04 8.20
N VAL A 90 -26.11 2.01 8.74
CA VAL A 90 -25.63 3.37 8.98
C VAL A 90 -25.30 3.52 10.47
N VAL A 91 -24.07 3.90 10.80
CA VAL A 91 -23.63 4.07 12.18
C VAL A 91 -23.38 5.55 12.43
N GLY A 92 -24.29 6.20 13.15
CA GLY A 92 -24.19 7.59 13.58
C GLY A 92 -23.34 7.74 14.85
N ALA A 93 -23.59 8.80 15.62
CA ALA A 93 -22.81 9.11 16.82
C ALA A 93 -22.94 8.02 17.90
N ILE A 94 -21.79 7.53 18.39
CA ILE A 94 -21.67 6.58 19.50
C ILE A 94 -20.73 7.18 20.54
N HIS A 95 -21.05 7.02 21.83
CA HIS A 95 -20.35 7.74 22.91
C HIS A 95 -19.53 6.84 23.84
N THR A 96 -19.76 5.53 23.79
CA THR A 96 -19.10 4.55 24.68
C THR A 96 -18.46 3.43 23.88
N GLU A 97 -17.36 2.89 24.39
CA GLU A 97 -16.65 1.77 23.74
C GLU A 97 -17.51 0.50 23.68
N ASP A 98 -18.33 0.25 24.70
CA ASP A 98 -19.27 -0.89 24.75
C ASP A 98 -20.31 -0.83 23.61
N GLU A 99 -20.82 0.37 23.31
CA GLU A 99 -21.75 0.59 22.21
C GLU A 99 -21.06 0.44 20.83
N MET A 100 -19.80 0.88 20.69
CA MET A 100 -19.01 0.66 19.47
C MET A 100 -18.79 -0.84 19.24
N TRP A 101 -18.49 -1.57 20.31
CA TRP A 101 -18.34 -3.02 20.28
C TRP A 101 -19.65 -3.71 19.85
N ALA A 102 -20.78 -3.33 20.43
CA ALA A 102 -22.09 -3.86 20.04
C ALA A 102 -22.41 -3.59 18.57
N ALA A 103 -22.12 -2.37 18.07
CA ALA A 103 -22.31 -2.03 16.66
C ALA A 103 -21.46 -2.90 15.72
N LEU A 104 -20.22 -3.24 16.10
CA LEU A 104 -19.38 -4.17 15.33
C LEU A 104 -19.92 -5.61 15.37
N VAL A 105 -20.43 -6.07 16.50
CA VAL A 105 -21.07 -7.39 16.59
C VAL A 105 -22.29 -7.47 15.68
N LEU A 106 -23.14 -6.44 15.69
CA LEU A 106 -24.27 -6.34 14.78
C LEU A 106 -23.81 -6.32 13.32
N ALA A 107 -22.81 -5.51 12.98
CA ALA A 107 -22.27 -5.41 11.64
C ALA A 107 -21.74 -6.75 11.12
N ARG A 108 -21.05 -7.52 11.98
CA ARG A 108 -20.58 -8.87 11.66
C ARG A 108 -21.74 -9.83 11.41
N HIS A 109 -22.78 -9.80 12.25
CA HIS A 109 -23.94 -10.66 12.08
C HIS A 109 -24.68 -10.37 10.77
N LEU A 110 -24.86 -9.08 10.43
CA LEU A 110 -25.54 -8.66 9.20
C LEU A 110 -24.69 -8.90 7.94
N SER A 111 -23.37 -8.70 8.03
CA SER A 111 -22.45 -8.70 6.87
C SER A 111 -22.88 -7.73 5.75
N TRP A 112 -23.65 -6.68 6.11
CA TRP A 112 -24.09 -5.62 5.20
C TRP A 112 -23.02 -4.54 5.04
N PRO A 113 -23.05 -3.75 3.95
CA PRO A 113 -22.31 -2.50 3.83
C PRO A 113 -22.56 -1.56 5.03
N ILE A 114 -21.47 -1.01 5.56
CA ILE A 114 -21.42 -0.17 6.75
C ILE A 114 -20.98 1.23 6.32
N VAL A 115 -21.82 2.22 6.60
CA VAL A 115 -21.51 3.64 6.42
C VAL A 115 -21.38 4.25 7.81
N ALA A 116 -20.15 4.52 8.21
CA ALA A 116 -19.81 5.01 9.54
C ALA A 116 -19.58 6.52 9.52
N ASP A 117 -20.38 7.26 10.28
CA ASP A 117 -20.15 8.68 10.56
C ASP A 117 -18.86 8.85 11.36
N ILE A 118 -18.16 9.97 11.21
CA ILE A 118 -16.97 10.27 12.00
C ILE A 118 -17.19 10.15 13.52
N LEU A 119 -18.36 10.52 14.05
CA LEU A 119 -18.68 10.41 15.48
C LEU A 119 -19.05 9.00 15.94
N SER A 120 -19.11 8.02 15.03
CA SER A 120 -19.25 6.61 15.42
C SER A 120 -18.00 6.06 16.09
N GLY A 121 -16.83 6.69 15.87
CA GLY A 121 -15.52 6.13 16.23
C GLY A 121 -15.05 4.98 15.32
N LEU A 122 -15.95 4.39 14.53
CA LEU A 122 -15.67 3.27 13.62
C LEU A 122 -15.14 3.71 12.26
N ARG A 123 -15.32 4.99 11.90
CA ARG A 123 -14.75 5.56 10.66
C ARG A 123 -13.21 5.56 10.69
N LEU A 124 -12.62 5.97 11.82
CA LEU A 124 -11.16 5.98 12.04
C LEU A 124 -10.64 4.70 12.71
N ARG A 125 -11.31 3.58 12.49
CA ARG A 125 -10.86 2.28 13.00
C ARG A 125 -9.43 1.96 12.56
N LYS A 126 -8.71 1.21 13.38
CA LYS A 126 -7.36 0.70 13.14
C LYS A 126 -7.41 -0.81 12.99
N LEU A 127 -6.83 -1.33 11.92
CA LEU A 127 -6.80 -2.77 11.70
C LEU A 127 -5.57 -3.36 12.36
N LEU A 128 -5.78 -4.36 13.23
CA LEU A 128 -4.69 -5.14 13.79
C LEU A 128 -4.04 -5.96 12.67
N THR A 129 -2.74 -5.78 12.48
CA THR A 129 -1.94 -6.45 11.44
C THR A 129 -2.10 -7.97 11.46
N SER A 130 -2.25 -8.57 12.65
CA SER A 130 -2.50 -10.01 12.85
C SER A 130 -3.87 -10.52 12.38
N SER A 131 -4.83 -9.62 12.13
CA SER A 131 -6.26 -9.96 12.03
C SER A 131 -6.93 -9.54 10.72
N ARG A 132 -6.15 -9.17 9.68
CA ARG A 132 -6.66 -8.74 8.36
C ARG A 132 -7.68 -9.70 7.71
N GLU A 133 -7.65 -11.00 8.05
CA GLU A 133 -8.67 -11.99 7.61
C GLU A 133 -10.06 -11.77 8.22
N TYR A 134 -10.18 -11.39 9.50
CA TYR A 134 -11.51 -11.15 10.08
C TYR A 134 -12.14 -9.86 9.54
N CYS A 135 -11.33 -8.97 8.93
CA CYS A 135 -11.82 -7.77 8.26
C CYS A 135 -12.60 -8.08 6.98
N GLU A 136 -12.42 -9.27 6.38
CA GLU A 136 -13.22 -9.66 5.21
C GLU A 136 -14.71 -9.77 5.53
N ASN A 137 -15.05 -10.02 6.81
CA ASN A 137 -16.43 -10.07 7.32
C ASN A 137 -17.07 -8.69 7.52
N PHE A 138 -16.28 -7.61 7.44
CA PHE A 138 -16.80 -6.24 7.53
C PHE A 138 -16.74 -5.58 6.16
N VAL A 139 -17.78 -4.81 5.83
CA VAL A 139 -17.91 -4.12 4.55
C VAL A 139 -18.05 -2.63 4.80
N PHE A 140 -16.98 -1.97 5.23
CA PHE A 140 -17.01 -0.51 5.38
C PHE A 140 -16.92 0.16 4.01
N ILE A 141 -17.79 1.14 3.78
CA ILE A 141 -17.81 2.00 2.60
C ILE A 141 -17.53 3.43 3.07
N ASP A 142 -16.24 3.71 3.34
CA ASP A 142 -15.83 4.95 4.01
C ASP A 142 -16.08 6.19 3.12
N HIS A 143 -16.06 6.02 1.80
CA HIS A 143 -16.23 7.10 0.82
C HIS A 143 -17.65 7.15 0.25
N PHE A 144 -18.64 6.59 0.95
CA PHE A 144 -20.05 6.60 0.53
C PHE A 144 -20.57 8.00 0.23
N ASP A 145 -20.17 8.99 1.03
CA ASP A 145 -20.46 10.40 0.78
C ASP A 145 -20.05 10.83 -0.65
N HIS A 146 -18.83 10.52 -1.07
CA HIS A 146 -18.31 10.88 -2.40
C HIS A 146 -18.89 10.02 -3.53
N LEU A 147 -19.21 8.75 -3.25
CA LEU A 147 -19.87 7.85 -4.19
C LEU A 147 -21.20 8.45 -4.68
N LEU A 148 -21.93 9.12 -3.80
CA LEU A 148 -23.24 9.74 -4.08
C LEU A 148 -23.16 11.03 -4.93
N LEU A 149 -21.98 11.49 -5.35
CA LEU A 149 -21.84 12.69 -6.20
C LEU A 149 -22.30 12.46 -7.65
N GLY A 150 -22.30 11.22 -8.14
CA GLY A 150 -22.71 10.90 -9.52
C GLY A 150 -24.14 10.36 -9.61
N ASP A 151 -24.90 10.79 -10.63
CA ASP A 151 -26.29 10.34 -10.87
C ASP A 151 -26.40 8.81 -11.06
N ALA A 152 -25.39 8.19 -11.66
CA ALA A 152 -25.31 6.73 -11.79
C ALA A 152 -25.31 6.06 -10.41
N ALA A 153 -24.60 6.62 -9.43
CA ALA A 153 -24.48 6.02 -8.10
C ALA A 153 -25.83 5.94 -7.38
N MET A 154 -26.70 6.96 -7.52
CA MET A 154 -28.05 6.95 -6.95
C MET A 154 -28.91 5.79 -7.52
N THR A 155 -28.65 5.39 -8.77
CA THR A 155 -29.35 4.26 -9.39
C THR A 155 -28.85 2.90 -8.88
N TRP A 156 -27.55 2.77 -8.59
CA TRP A 156 -26.92 1.53 -8.13
C TRP A 156 -26.95 1.35 -6.61
N ALA A 157 -27.02 2.44 -5.85
CA ALA A 157 -27.10 2.46 -4.40
C ALA A 157 -28.53 2.21 -3.88
N LYS A 158 -29.43 1.58 -4.65
CA LYS A 158 -30.76 1.21 -4.17
C LYS A 158 -30.65 0.31 -2.93
N VAL A 159 -31.35 0.68 -1.87
CA VAL A 159 -31.37 -0.04 -0.60
C VAL A 159 -32.81 -0.45 -0.30
N ASP A 160 -32.99 -1.70 0.13
CA ASP A 160 -34.30 -2.24 0.49
C ASP A 160 -34.59 -2.00 1.99
N VAL A 161 -33.56 -2.13 2.83
CA VAL A 161 -33.63 -1.96 4.29
C VAL A 161 -32.44 -1.15 4.80
N ILE A 162 -32.73 -0.11 5.58
CA ILE A 162 -31.74 0.70 6.30
C ILE A 162 -31.88 0.40 7.78
N ILE A 163 -30.76 0.05 8.42
CA ILE A 163 -30.65 0.06 9.89
C ILE A 163 -29.73 1.20 10.26
N GLN A 164 -30.24 2.20 10.97
CA GLN A 164 -29.41 3.24 11.56
C GLN A 164 -29.25 3.00 13.07
N ILE A 165 -27.99 2.90 13.48
CA ILE A 165 -27.57 2.85 14.87
C ILE A 165 -27.07 4.22 15.29
N GLY A 166 -27.58 4.74 16.40
CA GLY A 166 -27.25 6.08 16.84
C GLY A 166 -27.94 7.17 16.00
N SER A 167 -27.68 8.43 16.35
CA SER A 167 -28.30 9.59 15.70
C SER A 167 -27.23 10.55 15.17
N ARG A 168 -27.67 11.65 14.52
CA ARG A 168 -26.83 12.79 14.11
C ARG A 168 -25.75 12.44 13.07
N ILE A 169 -26.19 12.19 11.85
CA ILE A 169 -25.30 12.08 10.68
C ILE A 169 -24.73 13.46 10.33
N THR A 170 -23.41 13.50 10.07
CA THR A 170 -22.65 14.70 9.73
C THR A 170 -22.78 15.04 8.25
N SER A 171 -22.69 14.04 7.38
CA SER A 171 -22.85 14.23 5.94
C SER A 171 -24.28 14.62 5.57
N LYS A 172 -24.41 15.79 4.94
CA LYS A 172 -25.64 16.25 4.29
C LYS A 172 -26.06 15.33 3.15
N ARG A 173 -25.09 14.82 2.37
CA ARG A 173 -25.36 14.01 1.17
C ARG A 173 -25.91 12.64 1.52
N ILE A 174 -25.39 12.04 2.60
CA ILE A 174 -25.94 10.80 3.15
C ILE A 174 -27.38 11.03 3.62
N SER A 175 -27.66 12.11 4.36
CA SER A 175 -29.05 12.42 4.76
C SER A 175 -30.00 12.58 3.56
N GLN A 176 -29.58 13.28 2.50
CA GLN A 176 -30.36 13.41 1.26
C GLN A 176 -30.57 12.07 0.55
N PHE A 177 -29.58 11.18 0.57
CA PHE A 177 -29.72 9.84 0.04
C PHE A 177 -30.76 9.01 0.82
N LEU A 178 -30.73 9.07 2.16
CA LEU A 178 -31.72 8.37 3.00
C LEU A 178 -33.15 8.86 2.70
N GLU A 179 -33.34 10.16 2.48
CA GLU A 179 -34.60 10.74 2.02
C GLU A 179 -35.04 10.21 0.66
N HIS A 180 -34.10 10.10 -0.29
CA HIS A 180 -34.38 9.60 -1.63
C HIS A 180 -34.74 8.10 -1.66
N CYS A 181 -34.26 7.31 -0.71
CA CYS A 181 -34.62 5.90 -0.60
C CYS A 181 -36.10 5.67 -0.23
N PHE A 182 -36.80 6.69 0.26
CA PHE A 182 -38.20 6.55 0.65
C PHE A 182 -39.12 6.31 -0.58
N PRO A 183 -40.03 5.31 -0.55
CA PRO A 183 -40.30 4.40 0.57
C PRO A 183 -39.39 3.15 0.55
N CYS A 184 -38.58 2.99 1.59
CA CYS A 184 -37.89 1.74 1.94
C CYS A 184 -38.10 1.44 3.42
N THR A 185 -37.74 0.25 3.89
CA THR A 185 -37.82 -0.01 5.33
C THR A 185 -36.66 0.67 6.05
N TYR A 186 -36.95 1.60 6.97
CA TYR A 186 -35.94 2.34 7.71
C TYR A 186 -36.14 2.12 9.21
N ILE A 187 -35.24 1.34 9.79
CA ILE A 187 -35.18 0.99 11.21
C ILE A 187 -34.17 1.90 11.90
N MET A 188 -34.62 2.70 12.87
CA MET A 188 -33.76 3.54 13.71
C MET A 188 -33.70 3.00 15.14
N VAL A 189 -32.50 2.73 15.64
CA VAL A 189 -32.25 2.25 17.00
C VAL A 189 -31.57 3.35 17.82
N ASP A 190 -32.28 3.84 18.83
CA ASP A 190 -31.77 4.90 19.72
C ASP A 190 -32.45 4.81 21.10
N LYS A 191 -31.70 5.05 22.18
CA LYS A 191 -32.22 5.07 23.55
C LYS A 191 -33.17 6.25 23.80
N HIS A 192 -33.00 7.36 23.07
CA HIS A 192 -33.76 8.59 23.30
C HIS A 192 -35.26 8.38 23.02
N PRO A 193 -36.19 8.76 23.93
CA PRO A 193 -37.62 8.54 23.74
C PRO A 193 -38.26 9.46 22.70
N CYS A 194 -37.65 10.62 22.41
CA CYS A 194 -38.19 11.56 21.41
C CYS A 194 -37.73 11.24 19.99
N ARG A 195 -38.42 11.81 19.00
CA ARG A 195 -38.13 11.69 17.56
C ARG A 195 -36.76 12.32 17.21
N HIS A 196 -35.90 11.54 16.57
CA HIS A 196 -34.65 11.98 15.94
C HIS A 196 -34.67 11.67 14.43
N ASP A 197 -35.72 12.15 13.79
CA ASP A 197 -36.03 11.92 12.37
C ASP A 197 -36.50 13.26 11.78
N PRO A 198 -35.57 14.12 11.31
CA PRO A 198 -35.91 15.44 10.80
C PRO A 198 -36.70 15.38 9.48
N SER A 199 -36.57 14.28 8.74
CA SER A 199 -37.15 14.12 7.40
C SER A 199 -38.45 13.32 7.41
N HIS A 200 -38.85 12.78 8.57
CA HIS A 200 -40.10 12.05 8.79
C HIS A 200 -40.25 10.78 7.95
N ILE A 201 -39.15 10.03 7.76
CA ILE A 201 -39.06 8.85 6.89
C ILE A 201 -38.80 7.53 7.65
N VAL A 202 -38.57 7.58 8.96
CA VAL A 202 -38.31 6.36 9.75
C VAL A 202 -39.58 5.53 9.87
N THR A 203 -39.53 4.27 9.40
CA THR A 203 -40.69 3.37 9.43
C THR A 203 -40.78 2.56 10.72
N HIS A 204 -39.64 2.23 11.33
CA HIS A 204 -39.57 1.50 12.60
C HIS A 204 -38.64 2.21 13.57
N ARG A 205 -39.17 2.65 14.71
CA ARG A 205 -38.39 3.26 15.78
C ARG A 205 -38.24 2.30 16.94
N ILE A 206 -37.00 1.88 17.22
CA ILE A 206 -36.67 0.95 18.29
C ILE A 206 -36.00 1.73 19.42
N GLN A 207 -36.72 1.87 20.53
CA GLN A 207 -36.16 2.46 21.75
C GLN A 207 -35.39 1.39 22.54
N SER A 208 -34.09 1.28 22.28
CA SER A 208 -33.23 0.28 22.91
C SER A 208 -31.78 0.74 22.97
N THR A 209 -30.98 0.12 23.83
CA THR A 209 -29.52 0.23 23.72
C THR A 209 -29.01 -0.61 22.54
N ILE A 210 -27.86 -0.22 22.00
CA ILE A 210 -27.24 -0.94 20.85
C ILE A 210 -26.92 -2.38 21.26
N SER A 211 -26.43 -2.59 22.48
CA SER A 211 -26.11 -3.91 23.02
C SER A 211 -27.34 -4.81 23.14
N GLN A 212 -28.46 -4.30 23.64
CA GLN A 212 -29.71 -5.06 23.75
C GLN A 212 -30.25 -5.43 22.37
N PHE A 213 -30.29 -4.48 21.43
CA PHE A 213 -30.76 -4.75 20.07
C PHE A 213 -29.88 -5.78 19.34
N SER A 214 -28.55 -5.64 19.46
CA SER A 214 -27.59 -6.57 18.86
C SER A 214 -27.73 -7.98 19.43
N ALA A 215 -27.89 -8.10 20.75
CA ALA A 215 -28.10 -9.39 21.41
C ALA A 215 -29.39 -10.09 20.95
N CYS A 216 -30.49 -9.34 20.79
CA CYS A 216 -31.74 -9.89 20.28
C CYS A 216 -31.61 -10.44 18.85
N LEU A 217 -30.91 -9.75 17.96
CA LEU A 217 -30.74 -10.22 16.57
C LEU A 217 -29.79 -11.42 16.44
N MET A 218 -28.83 -11.56 17.35
CA MET A 218 -27.88 -12.68 17.33
C MET A 218 -28.52 -14.05 17.53
N GLU A 219 -29.71 -14.12 18.13
CA GLU A 219 -30.47 -15.38 18.30
C GLU A 219 -31.13 -15.85 16.98
N GLY A 220 -31.21 -14.97 15.98
CA GLY A 220 -31.81 -15.24 14.67
C GLY A 220 -30.83 -15.79 13.62
N THR A 221 -31.37 -16.16 12.45
CA THR A 221 -30.55 -16.58 11.29
C THR A 221 -29.98 -15.38 10.54
N PRO A 222 -28.74 -15.50 10.01
CA PRO A 222 -28.11 -14.41 9.26
C PRO A 222 -28.88 -14.08 7.97
N PRO A 223 -28.86 -12.81 7.52
CA PRO A 223 -29.59 -12.38 6.32
C PRO A 223 -29.03 -12.98 5.03
N ARG A 224 -29.82 -12.92 3.96
CA ARG A 224 -29.32 -13.20 2.60
C ARG A 224 -28.33 -12.11 2.18
N LEU A 225 -27.25 -12.51 1.53
CA LEU A 225 -26.20 -11.60 1.07
C LEU A 225 -26.23 -11.47 -0.45
N ASN A 226 -26.39 -10.25 -0.94
CA ASN A 226 -26.08 -9.92 -2.32
C ASN A 226 -24.57 -9.62 -2.44
N SER A 227 -23.77 -10.68 -2.54
CA SER A 227 -22.31 -10.60 -2.66
C SER A 227 -21.85 -9.79 -3.86
N ARG A 228 -22.65 -9.73 -4.94
CA ARG A 228 -22.37 -8.91 -6.13
C ARG A 228 -22.48 -7.42 -5.81
N TRP A 229 -23.55 -6.99 -5.17
CA TRP A 229 -23.75 -5.60 -4.75
C TRP A 229 -22.69 -5.15 -3.74
N ILE A 230 -22.35 -6.01 -2.77
CA ILE A 230 -21.28 -5.77 -1.79
C ILE A 230 -19.92 -5.61 -2.48
N SER A 231 -19.56 -6.53 -3.38
CA SER A 231 -18.27 -6.49 -4.09
C SER A 231 -18.16 -5.26 -4.99
N LEU A 232 -19.26 -4.88 -5.64
CA LEU A 232 -19.37 -3.63 -6.41
C LEU A 232 -19.08 -2.43 -5.51
N LEU A 233 -19.81 -2.27 -4.40
CA LEU A 233 -19.62 -1.12 -3.51
C LEU A 233 -18.18 -1.04 -2.96
N LYS A 234 -17.59 -2.19 -2.58
CA LYS A 234 -16.18 -2.25 -2.15
C LYS A 234 -15.22 -1.80 -3.27
N ALA A 235 -15.45 -2.25 -4.50
CA ALA A 235 -14.65 -1.85 -5.64
C ALA A 235 -14.73 -0.34 -5.87
N VAL A 236 -15.94 0.21 -5.99
CA VAL A 236 -16.10 1.65 -6.27
C VAL A 236 -15.55 2.50 -5.11
N ASP A 237 -15.76 2.09 -3.85
CA ASP A 237 -15.16 2.73 -2.68
C ASP A 237 -13.63 2.78 -2.79
N SER A 238 -13.00 1.68 -3.21
CA SER A 238 -11.53 1.59 -3.36
C SER A 238 -11.00 2.50 -4.47
N VAL A 239 -11.71 2.62 -5.61
CA VAL A 239 -11.32 3.55 -6.69
C VAL A 239 -11.41 4.99 -6.20
N VAL A 240 -12.50 5.34 -5.51
CA VAL A 240 -12.73 6.68 -4.99
C VAL A 240 -11.70 7.02 -3.90
N ALA A 241 -11.43 6.09 -2.98
CA ALA A 241 -10.42 6.22 -1.94
C ALA A 241 -9.05 6.56 -2.55
N TRP A 242 -8.64 5.81 -3.57
CA TRP A 242 -7.37 6.06 -4.25
C TRP A 242 -7.35 7.41 -4.96
N ALA A 243 -8.40 7.74 -5.72
CA ALA A 243 -8.47 9.01 -6.45
C ALA A 243 -8.37 10.22 -5.52
N LEU A 244 -9.06 10.16 -4.38
CA LEU A 244 -8.99 11.19 -3.33
C LEU A 244 -7.60 11.23 -2.68
N SER A 245 -7.08 10.09 -2.23
CA SER A 245 -5.77 10.00 -1.58
C SER A 245 -4.66 10.52 -2.49
N PHE A 246 -4.63 10.10 -3.75
CA PHE A 246 -3.64 10.55 -4.73
C PHE A 246 -3.69 12.06 -4.92
N LYS A 247 -4.89 12.65 -5.07
CA LYS A 247 -5.02 14.10 -5.28
C LYS A 247 -4.68 14.90 -4.02
N ILE A 248 -5.09 14.42 -2.84
CA ILE A 248 -4.73 15.04 -1.55
C ILE A 248 -3.21 14.99 -1.33
N CYS A 249 -2.55 13.88 -1.62
CA CYS A 249 -1.11 13.72 -1.40
C CYS A 249 -0.25 14.44 -2.46
N SER A 250 -0.66 14.46 -3.73
CA SER A 250 0.08 15.13 -4.82
C SER A 250 0.01 16.67 -4.81
N GLU A 251 -0.95 17.24 -4.07
CA GLU A 251 -1.00 18.69 -3.86
C GLU A 251 0.21 19.15 -3.04
N TYR A 252 0.87 20.23 -3.44
CA TYR A 252 2.04 20.68 -2.64
C TYR A 252 1.59 21.45 -1.40
N SER A 253 0.55 22.27 -1.57
CA SER A 253 0.00 23.12 -0.53
C SER A 253 -0.56 22.30 0.63
N LEU A 254 -0.38 22.81 1.85
CA LEU A 254 -1.02 22.28 3.04
C LEU A 254 -2.49 22.72 3.07
N THR A 255 -3.40 21.75 2.93
CA THR A 255 -4.85 22.02 2.83
C THR A 255 -5.64 21.30 3.93
N GLU A 256 -6.86 21.76 4.21
CA GLU A 256 -7.72 21.20 5.26
C GLU A 256 -8.02 19.69 5.04
N PRO A 257 -8.31 19.21 3.81
CA PRO A 257 -8.40 17.77 3.52
C PRO A 257 -7.13 16.97 3.83
N TYR A 258 -5.94 17.56 3.65
CA TYR A 258 -4.69 16.89 4.01
C TYR A 258 -4.54 16.75 5.52
N VAL A 259 -5.01 17.72 6.32
CA VAL A 259 -5.04 17.59 7.79
C VAL A 259 -5.90 16.40 8.20
N ALA A 260 -7.11 16.25 7.63
CA ALA A 260 -7.98 15.10 7.89
C ALA A 260 -7.34 13.76 7.50
N HIS A 261 -6.56 13.73 6.42
CA HIS A 261 -5.80 12.56 5.97
C HIS A 261 -4.63 12.23 6.92
N ALA A 262 -3.79 13.20 7.28
CA ALA A 262 -2.65 13.02 8.17
C ALA A 262 -3.08 12.58 9.59
N LEU A 263 -4.22 13.08 10.08
CA LEU A 263 -4.82 12.64 11.36
C LEU A 263 -5.09 11.14 11.38
N SER A 264 -5.57 10.58 10.28
CA SER A 264 -5.85 9.15 10.16
C SER A 264 -4.60 8.30 10.34
N GLU A 265 -3.42 8.77 9.94
CA GLU A 265 -2.16 8.04 10.07
C GLU A 265 -1.64 8.07 11.51
N VAL A 266 -1.73 9.24 12.14
CA VAL A 266 -1.09 9.54 13.43
C VAL A 266 -1.89 9.04 14.65
N LEU A 267 -3.22 8.95 14.57
CA LEU A 267 -4.05 8.52 15.70
C LEU A 267 -3.78 7.06 16.10
N VAL A 268 -3.74 6.79 17.40
CA VAL A 268 -3.62 5.45 18.00
C VAL A 268 -4.77 5.19 18.99
N PRO A 269 -5.17 3.93 19.27
CA PRO A 269 -6.32 3.59 20.13
C PRO A 269 -6.28 4.17 21.56
N GLU A 270 -5.09 4.47 22.07
CA GLU A 270 -4.86 5.11 23.37
C GLU A 270 -5.16 6.62 23.37
N THR A 271 -5.38 7.19 22.19
CA THR A 271 -5.73 8.61 21.96
C THR A 271 -7.22 8.72 21.63
N ALA A 272 -7.87 9.75 22.16
CA ALA A 272 -9.22 10.13 21.76
C ALA A 272 -9.20 11.44 20.96
N LEU A 273 -10.16 11.60 20.07
CA LEU A 273 -10.26 12.74 19.16
C LEU A 273 -11.46 13.60 19.55
N PHE A 274 -11.22 14.89 19.75
CA PHE A 274 -12.26 15.90 19.86
C PHE A 274 -12.27 16.73 18.57
N ILE A 275 -13.39 16.79 17.86
CA ILE A 275 -13.49 17.56 16.62
C ILE A 275 -14.47 18.72 16.79
N GLY A 276 -14.01 19.90 16.44
CA GLY A 276 -14.79 21.12 16.39
C GLY A 276 -15.83 21.09 15.27
N ASN A 277 -16.79 22.01 15.35
CA ASN A 277 -17.84 22.15 14.34
C ASN A 277 -17.31 22.79 13.04
N SER A 278 -18.20 23.13 12.12
CA SER A 278 -17.85 23.72 10.81
C SER A 278 -17.12 22.73 9.87
N MET A 279 -16.11 23.16 9.11
CA MET A 279 -15.41 22.33 8.13
C MET A 279 -14.60 21.20 8.75
N ALA A 280 -13.96 21.40 9.91
CA ALA A 280 -13.10 20.39 10.54
C ALA A 280 -13.76 19.00 10.70
N ILE A 281 -14.99 18.93 11.22
CA ILE A 281 -15.73 17.66 11.35
C ILE A 281 -16.19 17.10 10.00
N ARG A 282 -16.48 17.95 9.02
CA ARG A 282 -16.90 17.54 7.69
C ARG A 282 -15.73 16.98 6.90
N ASP A 283 -14.56 17.59 6.99
CA ASP A 283 -13.34 17.11 6.32
C ASP A 283 -12.88 15.78 6.92
N ALA A 284 -12.95 15.63 8.24
CA ALA A 284 -12.75 14.35 8.89
C ALA A 284 -13.77 13.30 8.42
N ASP A 285 -15.05 13.67 8.27
CA ASP A 285 -16.07 12.77 7.71
C ASP A 285 -15.97 12.56 6.19
N MET A 286 -15.18 13.33 5.45
CA MET A 286 -15.07 13.21 3.99
C MET A 286 -13.78 12.54 3.54
N TYR A 287 -12.66 12.82 4.22
CA TYR A 287 -11.32 12.53 3.71
C TYR A 287 -10.43 11.71 4.65
N SER A 288 -10.87 11.48 5.89
CA SER A 288 -10.15 10.56 6.77
C SER A 288 -10.21 9.12 6.28
N GLN A 289 -9.09 8.40 6.41
CA GLN A 289 -8.96 7.00 6.02
C GLN A 289 -9.16 6.05 7.22
N GLY A 290 -10.01 5.05 7.04
CA GLY A 290 -10.31 4.02 8.06
C GLY A 290 -9.43 2.76 7.98
N LEU A 291 -8.47 2.68 7.05
CA LEU A 291 -7.70 1.45 6.76
C LEU A 291 -6.21 1.56 7.11
N VAL A 292 -5.88 2.16 8.27
CA VAL A 292 -4.48 2.25 8.72
C VAL A 292 -4.13 1.03 9.56
N SER A 293 -3.11 0.28 9.13
CA SER A 293 -2.55 -0.86 9.86
C SER A 293 -1.92 -0.40 11.17
N PHE A 294 -2.18 -1.12 12.26
CA PHE A 294 -1.66 -0.82 13.59
C PHE A 294 -1.07 -2.07 14.27
N ASP A 295 0.10 -1.89 14.88
CA ASP A 295 0.84 -2.91 15.62
C ASP A 295 0.44 -2.94 17.10
N GLY A 296 -0.81 -3.35 17.36
CA GLY A 296 -1.31 -3.58 18.72
C GLY A 296 -1.19 -5.03 19.15
N SER A 297 -0.76 -5.29 20.40
CA SER A 297 -0.58 -6.64 20.95
C SER A 297 -1.83 -7.24 21.62
N THR A 298 -2.95 -6.52 21.65
CA THR A 298 -4.15 -6.94 22.40
C THR A 298 -5.22 -7.52 21.49
N HIS A 299 -5.21 -8.84 21.34
CA HIS A 299 -6.39 -9.61 20.97
C HIS A 299 -7.35 -9.68 22.15
N GLN A 300 -8.20 -8.67 22.33
CA GLN A 300 -9.36 -8.79 23.21
C GLN A 300 -10.56 -9.24 22.37
N PHE A 301 -11.03 -10.47 22.64
CA PHE A 301 -12.36 -10.99 22.22
C PHE A 301 -12.65 -11.15 20.72
N GLY A 302 -11.65 -11.41 19.86
CA GLY A 302 -11.88 -11.97 18.52
C GLY A 302 -12.43 -11.00 17.45
N ILE A 303 -12.23 -9.69 17.61
CA ILE A 303 -12.54 -8.65 16.61
C ILE A 303 -11.21 -8.06 16.06
N PRO A 304 -11.07 -7.84 14.74
CA PRO A 304 -9.81 -7.45 14.11
C PRO A 304 -9.45 -5.96 14.13
N CYS A 305 -10.33 -5.12 14.65
CA CYS A 305 -10.16 -3.68 14.60
C CYS A 305 -10.25 -3.05 15.99
N GLN A 306 -9.43 -2.04 16.22
CA GLN A 306 -9.55 -1.10 17.33
C GLN A 306 -10.20 0.17 16.82
N TRP A 307 -10.93 0.88 17.67
CA TRP A 307 -11.62 2.13 17.33
C TRP A 307 -10.91 3.33 17.95
N ILE A 308 -11.24 4.51 17.45
CA ILE A 308 -10.86 5.77 18.08
C ILE A 308 -12.11 6.31 18.76
N GLN A 309 -11.99 6.70 20.03
CA GLN A 309 -13.09 7.40 20.69
C GLN A 309 -13.14 8.83 20.14
N ILE A 310 -14.24 9.18 19.47
CA ILE A 310 -14.42 10.48 18.82
C ILE A 310 -15.62 11.19 19.41
N VAL A 311 -15.45 12.47 19.76
CA VAL A 311 -16.53 13.31 20.29
C VAL A 311 -16.52 14.69 19.63
N GLY A 312 -17.70 15.32 19.59
CA GLY A 312 -17.88 16.68 19.13
C GLY A 312 -19.22 17.24 19.58
N ASN A 313 -19.32 18.57 19.69
CA ASN A 313 -20.53 19.24 20.17
C ASN A 313 -21.59 19.35 19.05
N ARG A 314 -22.19 18.22 18.64
CA ARG A 314 -23.17 18.11 17.55
C ARG A 314 -24.65 18.17 17.98
N GLY A 315 -24.92 18.59 19.22
CA GLY A 315 -26.28 18.86 19.69
C GLY A 315 -26.86 20.10 18.99
N ALA A 316 -26.39 21.29 19.38
CA ALA A 316 -26.71 22.55 18.71
C ALA A 316 -25.67 22.97 17.66
N SER A 317 -24.52 22.29 17.59
CA SER A 317 -23.43 22.56 16.64
C SER A 317 -22.77 23.95 16.80
N GLY A 318 -22.77 24.51 18.01
CA GLY A 318 -22.15 25.81 18.31
C GLY A 318 -20.61 25.79 18.24
N ILE A 319 -20.01 26.93 17.91
CA ILE A 319 -18.54 27.11 17.87
C ILE A 319 -17.97 27.51 19.24
N ASP A 320 -18.84 27.79 20.19
CA ASP A 320 -18.56 28.24 21.55
C ASP A 320 -18.14 27.09 22.47
N GLY A 321 -17.17 27.37 23.35
CA GLY A 321 -16.77 26.45 24.43
C GLY A 321 -16.09 25.15 23.98
N LEU A 322 -15.61 25.06 22.73
CA LEU A 322 -15.05 23.83 22.18
C LEU A 322 -13.73 23.41 22.84
N LEU A 323 -12.80 24.34 23.08
CA LEU A 323 -11.52 24.06 23.74
C LEU A 323 -11.72 23.69 25.21
N SER A 324 -12.63 24.39 25.89
CA SER A 324 -13.06 24.14 27.25
C SER A 324 -13.71 22.75 27.38
N THR A 325 -14.58 22.39 26.43
CA THR A 325 -15.20 21.06 26.37
C THR A 325 -14.16 19.97 26.13
N ALA A 326 -13.23 20.18 25.20
CA ALA A 326 -12.14 19.23 24.92
C ALA A 326 -11.27 18.99 26.17
N THR A 327 -10.98 20.04 26.93
CA THR A 327 -10.22 19.95 28.18
C THR A 327 -10.98 19.18 29.26
N GLY A 328 -12.29 19.42 29.41
CA GLY A 328 -13.16 18.64 30.30
C GLY A 328 -13.26 17.17 29.89
N PHE A 329 -13.37 16.90 28.58
CA PHE A 329 -13.38 15.55 28.04
C PHE A 329 -12.09 14.79 28.37
N ALA A 330 -10.92 15.43 28.21
CA ALA A 330 -9.62 14.87 28.59
C ALA A 330 -9.56 14.46 30.08
N ALA A 331 -10.12 15.29 30.96
CA ALA A 331 -10.19 14.99 32.39
C ALA A 331 -11.11 13.79 32.69
N GLY A 332 -12.22 13.66 31.95
CA GLY A 332 -13.18 12.57 32.12
C GLY A 332 -12.71 11.23 31.57
N CYS A 333 -12.17 11.19 30.35
CA CYS A 333 -11.79 9.94 29.67
C CYS A 333 -10.39 9.43 30.04
N LYS A 334 -9.54 10.26 30.65
CA LYS A 334 -8.16 9.93 31.05
C LYS A 334 -7.29 9.40 29.89
N LYS A 335 -7.62 9.75 28.64
CA LYS A 335 -6.82 9.50 27.44
C LYS A 335 -6.09 10.77 26.99
N ARG A 336 -5.03 10.64 26.19
CA ARG A 336 -4.47 11.80 25.48
C ARG A 336 -5.52 12.26 24.48
N ILE A 337 -5.68 13.58 24.33
CA ILE A 337 -6.66 14.13 23.39
C ILE A 337 -5.94 14.81 22.23
N MET A 338 -6.39 14.48 21.02
CA MET A 338 -6.15 15.30 19.84
C MET A 338 -7.41 16.13 19.61
N CYS A 339 -7.28 17.46 19.60
CA CYS A 339 -8.41 18.38 19.46
C CYS A 339 -8.24 19.17 18.17
N VAL A 340 -9.20 19.12 17.24
CA VAL A 340 -9.11 19.80 15.93
C VAL A 340 -10.17 20.88 15.86
N LEU A 341 -9.77 22.13 15.69
CA LEU A 341 -10.64 23.31 15.67
C LEU A 341 -10.33 24.19 14.45
N GLY A 342 -11.32 24.96 13.99
CA GLY A 342 -11.06 26.12 13.15
C GLY A 342 -10.60 27.31 14.00
N ASP A 343 -9.85 28.22 13.41
CA ASP A 343 -9.42 29.50 14.00
C ASP A 343 -10.55 30.31 14.66
N VAL A 344 -11.67 30.55 13.99
CA VAL A 344 -12.79 31.32 14.57
C VAL A 344 -13.38 30.62 15.79
N SER A 345 -13.45 29.28 15.76
CA SER A 345 -13.89 28.48 16.90
C SER A 345 -12.91 28.55 18.07
N PHE A 346 -11.61 28.48 17.78
CA PHE A 346 -10.56 28.65 18.78
C PHE A 346 -10.61 30.04 19.40
N LEU A 347 -10.74 31.09 18.58
CA LEU A 347 -10.80 32.48 19.01
C LEU A 347 -12.01 32.74 19.91
N HIS A 348 -13.16 32.17 19.58
CA HIS A 348 -14.37 32.27 20.39
C HIS A 348 -14.19 31.69 21.81
N ASP A 349 -13.32 30.69 21.98
CA ASP A 349 -13.03 30.04 23.26
C ASP A 349 -11.57 30.24 23.70
N THR A 350 -10.97 31.40 23.38
CA THR A 350 -9.58 31.73 23.72
C THR A 350 -9.34 31.63 25.24
N ASN A 351 -10.32 32.03 26.06
CA ASN A 351 -10.24 31.90 27.52
C ASN A 351 -10.13 30.44 27.99
N GLY A 352 -10.52 29.47 27.15
CA GLY A 352 -10.29 28.05 27.36
C GLY A 352 -8.80 27.69 27.49
N LEU A 353 -7.87 28.50 26.94
CA LEU A 353 -6.43 28.34 27.15
C LEU A 353 -6.04 28.42 28.63
N ALA A 354 -6.74 29.22 29.43
CA ALA A 354 -6.52 29.28 30.88
C ALA A 354 -6.88 27.94 31.55
N ILE A 355 -7.97 27.30 31.11
CA ILE A 355 -8.38 25.97 31.59
C ILE A 355 -7.40 24.91 31.12
N LEU A 356 -6.94 24.99 29.86
CA LEU A 356 -5.91 24.11 29.32
C LEU A 356 -4.64 24.18 30.18
N SER A 357 -4.17 25.38 30.53
CA SER A 357 -2.98 25.60 31.36
C SER A 357 -3.13 25.26 32.86
N SER A 358 -4.33 24.86 33.31
CA SER A 358 -4.65 24.67 34.74
C SER A 358 -4.21 23.31 35.32
N ARG A 359 -4.15 23.20 36.66
CA ARG A 359 -3.71 22.01 37.42
C ARG A 359 -4.74 20.87 37.49
N ILE A 360 -5.53 20.67 36.45
CA ILE A 360 -6.46 19.53 36.39
C ILE A 360 -5.64 18.27 36.10
N CYS A 361 -5.80 17.22 36.91
CA CYS A 361 -5.12 15.94 36.68
C CYS A 361 -5.69 15.26 35.43
N ARG A 362 -5.03 15.42 34.28
CA ARG A 362 -5.37 14.80 32.99
C ARG A 362 -4.11 14.44 32.21
N LYS A 363 -4.27 13.67 31.12
CA LYS A 363 -3.19 13.48 30.13
C LYS A 363 -3.05 14.72 29.23
N PRO A 364 -1.91 14.89 28.54
CA PRO A 364 -1.68 15.99 27.61
C PRO A 364 -2.68 16.04 26.45
N ILE A 365 -2.91 17.25 25.95
CA ILE A 365 -3.78 17.56 24.81
C ILE A 365 -2.94 18.22 23.72
N THR A 366 -3.08 17.74 22.48
CA THR A 366 -2.61 18.46 21.28
C THR A 366 -3.81 19.13 20.62
N VAL A 367 -3.79 20.46 20.53
CA VAL A 367 -4.80 21.26 19.82
C VAL A 367 -4.27 21.61 18.44
N ILE A 368 -5.00 21.26 17.40
CA ILE A 368 -4.72 21.62 16.01
C ILE A 368 -5.72 22.70 15.64
N VAL A 369 -5.21 23.89 15.30
CA VAL A 369 -6.03 25.02 14.85
C VAL A 369 -5.80 25.22 13.36
N ILE A 370 -6.82 24.94 12.57
CA ILE A 370 -6.83 25.22 11.13
C ILE A 370 -7.10 26.72 10.97
N ASN A 371 -6.07 27.47 10.59
CA ASN A 371 -6.10 28.92 10.45
C ASN A 371 -6.17 29.32 8.97
N ASN A 372 -7.39 29.41 8.46
CA ASN A 372 -7.69 29.96 7.14
C ASN A 372 -8.08 31.45 7.19
N ARG A 373 -7.92 32.07 8.37
CA ARG A 373 -8.18 33.48 8.70
C ARG A 373 -9.67 33.87 8.64
N GLY A 374 -10.59 32.93 8.85
CA GLY A 374 -12.03 33.21 8.85
C GLY A 374 -12.95 31.98 8.81
N GLY A 375 -14.25 32.22 8.68
CA GLY A 375 -15.28 31.19 8.58
C GLY A 375 -15.33 30.51 7.21
N GLY A 376 -14.34 29.68 6.87
CA GLY A 376 -14.24 29.04 5.55
C GLY A 376 -15.48 28.25 5.09
N ILE A 377 -16.33 27.76 5.98
CA ILE A 377 -17.57 27.02 5.61
C ILE A 377 -18.49 27.80 4.67
N PHE A 378 -18.53 29.13 4.77
CA PHE A 378 -19.45 29.94 3.98
C PHE A 378 -19.06 29.98 2.50
N SER A 379 -17.81 29.64 2.13
CA SER A 379 -17.39 29.52 0.71
C SER A 379 -18.04 28.32 0.01
N PHE A 380 -18.52 27.33 0.78
CA PHE A 380 -19.20 26.14 0.27
C PHE A 380 -20.71 26.29 0.15
N LEU A 381 -21.27 27.43 0.56
CA LEU A 381 -22.70 27.72 0.47
C LEU A 381 -22.99 28.53 -0.79
N PRO A 382 -24.20 28.40 -1.38
CA PRO A 382 -24.59 29.14 -2.59
C PRO A 382 -24.49 30.67 -2.49
N ILE A 383 -24.38 31.20 -1.27
CA ILE A 383 -24.21 32.62 -1.02
C ILE A 383 -22.87 33.17 -1.53
N ALA A 384 -21.81 32.35 -1.54
CA ALA A 384 -20.48 32.77 -1.98
C ALA A 384 -20.42 33.09 -3.48
N GLU A 385 -21.25 32.42 -4.29
CA GLU A 385 -21.32 32.65 -5.75
C GLU A 385 -22.10 33.92 -6.12
N ASN A 386 -23.01 34.36 -5.25
CA ASN A 386 -24.00 35.39 -5.56
C ASN A 386 -23.83 36.70 -4.76
N THR A 387 -22.82 36.76 -3.89
CA THR A 387 -22.61 37.89 -2.96
C THR A 387 -21.25 38.53 -3.22
N ASP A 388 -21.20 39.86 -3.15
CA ASP A 388 -19.96 40.62 -3.28
C ASP A 388 -18.90 40.18 -2.25
N THR A 389 -17.63 40.09 -2.68
CA THR A 389 -16.51 39.62 -1.87
C THR A 389 -16.34 40.44 -0.58
N GLN A 390 -16.56 41.76 -0.60
CA GLN A 390 -16.42 42.59 0.60
C GLN A 390 -17.48 42.26 1.65
N ILE A 391 -18.68 41.88 1.20
CA ILE A 391 -19.76 41.44 2.10
C ILE A 391 -19.41 40.07 2.69
N MET A 392 -18.87 39.15 1.87
CA MET A 392 -18.42 37.84 2.32
C MET A 392 -17.33 37.96 3.39
N GLU A 393 -16.27 38.73 3.13
CA GLU A 393 -15.16 38.94 4.08
C GLU A 393 -15.62 39.56 5.39
N LYS A 394 -16.53 40.55 5.33
CA LYS A 394 -16.95 41.31 6.50
C LYS A 394 -17.96 40.58 7.38
N TYR A 395 -18.96 39.92 6.79
CA TYR A 395 -20.12 39.40 7.53
C TYR A 395 -20.19 37.89 7.62
N PHE A 396 -19.49 37.15 6.75
CA PHE A 396 -19.54 35.69 6.71
C PHE A 396 -18.21 35.07 7.12
N TYR A 397 -17.12 35.39 6.42
CA TYR A 397 -15.79 34.91 6.79
C TYR A 397 -15.31 35.58 8.08
N VAL A 398 -15.67 36.85 8.31
CA VAL A 398 -15.25 37.61 9.51
C VAL A 398 -13.73 37.58 9.62
N ASN A 399 -13.06 38.02 8.55
CA ASN A 399 -11.61 37.95 8.44
C ASN A 399 -10.93 38.61 9.63
N HIS A 400 -9.90 37.95 10.17
CA HIS A 400 -9.13 38.44 11.30
C HIS A 400 -7.62 38.40 11.06
N ASN A 401 -6.89 39.20 11.84
CA ASN A 401 -5.42 39.22 11.82
C ASN A 401 -4.83 39.01 13.22
N ILE A 402 -5.40 38.05 13.97
CA ILE A 402 -4.99 37.72 15.34
C ILE A 402 -3.82 36.73 15.30
N SER A 403 -2.82 36.95 16.15
CA SER A 403 -1.67 36.06 16.30
C SER A 403 -1.96 35.00 17.35
N ILE A 404 -2.17 33.75 16.90
CA ILE A 404 -2.42 32.60 17.78
C ILE A 404 -1.18 32.29 18.65
N SER A 405 0.03 32.44 18.10
CA SER A 405 1.27 32.27 18.87
C SER A 405 1.34 33.18 20.11
N LYS A 406 1.00 34.48 19.96
CA LYS A 406 0.96 35.41 21.10
C LYS A 406 -0.10 35.06 22.14
N LEU A 407 -1.23 34.50 21.71
CA LEU A 407 -2.26 33.98 22.63
C LEU A 407 -1.73 32.77 23.41
N CYS A 408 -1.04 31.86 22.74
CA CYS A 408 -0.41 30.71 23.39
C CYS A 408 0.64 31.15 24.41
N ASP A 409 1.52 32.09 24.04
CA ASP A 409 2.54 32.66 24.91
C ASP A 409 1.95 33.30 26.16
N ALA A 410 0.86 34.06 26.01
CA ALA A 410 0.14 34.69 27.12
C ALA A 410 -0.40 33.68 28.16
N HIS A 411 -0.69 32.45 27.72
CA HIS A 411 -1.20 31.37 28.56
C HIS A 411 -0.16 30.27 28.87
N GLY A 412 1.09 30.44 28.43
CA GLY A 412 2.17 29.47 28.64
C GLY A 412 2.00 28.13 27.91
N VAL A 413 1.23 28.10 26.82
CA VAL A 413 0.98 26.90 25.99
C VAL A 413 2.02 26.84 24.87
N LYS A 414 2.58 25.65 24.60
CA LYS A 414 3.58 25.49 23.52
C LYS A 414 2.91 25.63 22.15
N HIS A 415 3.48 26.45 21.29
CA HIS A 415 2.98 26.70 19.93
C HIS A 415 3.96 26.14 18.88
N LEU A 416 3.41 25.58 17.81
CA LEU A 416 4.11 25.17 16.59
C LEU A 416 3.31 25.67 15.38
N LEU A 417 3.97 26.27 14.39
CA LEU A 417 3.36 26.63 13.11
C LEU A 417 3.74 25.58 12.07
N ALA A 418 2.77 25.15 11.27
CA ALA A 418 2.96 24.31 10.11
C ALA A 418 2.42 25.03 8.86
N GLU A 419 3.31 25.30 7.91
CA GLU A 419 3.01 25.89 6.60
C GLU A 419 3.14 24.85 5.48
N THR A 420 3.90 23.79 5.72
CA THR A 420 4.07 22.67 4.79
C THR A 420 3.56 21.34 5.36
N LYS A 421 3.31 20.37 4.47
CA LYS A 421 2.92 19.00 4.85
C LYS A 421 3.93 18.31 5.75
N LEU A 422 5.22 18.45 5.42
CA LEU A 422 6.31 17.88 6.20
C LEU A 422 6.40 18.51 7.60
N GLU A 423 6.20 19.83 7.70
CA GLU A 423 6.14 20.53 9.00
C GLU A 423 4.97 20.04 9.85
N LEU A 424 3.78 19.83 9.25
CA LEU A 424 2.64 19.25 9.96
C LEU A 424 2.95 17.85 10.49
N GLN A 425 3.51 16.96 9.65
CA GLN A 425 3.90 15.61 10.07
C GLN A 425 4.91 15.63 11.21
N ASN A 426 5.94 16.48 11.11
CA ASN A 426 6.94 16.66 12.17
C ASN A 426 6.33 17.21 13.46
N ALA A 427 5.41 18.18 13.36
CA ALA A 427 4.72 18.77 14.51
C ALA A 427 3.84 17.73 15.22
N LEU A 428 3.10 16.91 14.47
CA LEU A 428 2.27 15.83 14.99
C LEU A 428 3.12 14.76 15.71
N LEU A 429 4.24 14.33 15.12
CA LEU A 429 5.17 13.38 15.75
C LEU A 429 5.75 13.93 17.05
N LYS A 430 6.19 15.20 17.02
CA LYS A 430 6.76 15.88 18.20
C LYS A 430 5.74 16.02 19.34
N SER A 431 4.48 16.35 19.03
CA SER A 431 3.47 16.54 20.07
C SER A 431 3.05 15.23 20.74
N GLN A 432 3.04 14.11 20.01
CA GLN A 432 2.68 12.80 20.56
C GLN A 432 3.72 12.23 21.54
N GLN A 433 5.00 12.52 21.34
CA GLN A 433 6.09 12.05 22.18
C GLN A 433 6.25 12.85 23.48
N ALA A 434 5.62 14.03 23.54
CA ALA A 434 5.78 14.94 24.65
C ALA A 434 4.71 14.76 25.73
N ASP A 435 5.10 15.01 26.99
CA ASP A 435 4.20 15.00 28.15
C ASP A 435 3.69 16.41 28.52
N VAL A 436 3.54 17.28 27.52
CA VAL A 436 3.03 18.66 27.67
C VAL A 436 1.99 18.97 26.61
N ASP A 437 1.15 19.98 26.87
CA ASP A 437 0.16 20.43 25.89
C ASP A 437 0.83 21.21 24.75
N TYR A 438 0.37 20.96 23.53
CA TYR A 438 0.79 21.65 22.32
C TYR A 438 -0.41 22.26 21.61
N LEU A 439 -0.20 23.42 21.01
CA LEU A 439 -1.05 23.98 19.98
C LEU A 439 -0.26 24.00 18.66
N ILE A 440 -0.78 23.29 17.65
CA ILE A 440 -0.26 23.28 16.29
C ILE A 440 -1.18 24.17 15.46
N GLU A 441 -0.68 25.31 15.01
CA GLU A 441 -1.34 26.18 14.06
C GLU A 441 -1.04 25.71 12.65
N VAL A 442 -2.08 25.42 11.87
CA VAL A 442 -1.98 25.00 10.47
C VAL A 442 -2.39 26.17 9.59
N SER A 443 -1.45 26.68 8.80
CA SER A 443 -1.72 27.75 7.84
C SER A 443 -2.54 27.22 6.66
N SER A 444 -3.65 27.87 6.34
CA SER A 444 -4.50 27.51 5.19
C SER A 444 -5.13 28.74 4.53
N SER A 445 -5.84 28.54 3.42
CA SER A 445 -6.49 29.59 2.63
C SER A 445 -7.89 29.14 2.22
N ILE A 446 -8.88 30.02 2.38
CA ILE A 446 -10.28 29.76 1.98
C ILE A 446 -10.37 29.45 0.48
N ASP A 447 -9.67 30.22 -0.37
CA ASP A 447 -9.75 30.07 -1.82
C ASP A 447 -9.12 28.75 -2.27
N SER A 448 -7.88 28.49 -1.83
CA SER A 448 -7.17 27.25 -2.15
C SER A 448 -7.90 26.02 -1.64
N ASN A 449 -8.54 26.11 -0.46
CA ASN A 449 -9.34 25.02 0.08
C ASN A 449 -10.61 24.79 -0.74
N THR A 450 -11.34 25.86 -1.09
CA THR A 450 -12.57 25.78 -1.89
C THR A 450 -12.31 25.19 -3.27
N GLU A 451 -11.23 25.62 -3.92
CA GLU A 451 -10.77 25.09 -5.21
C GLU A 451 -10.43 23.60 -5.10
N LEU A 452 -9.60 23.20 -4.13
CA LEU A 452 -9.22 21.80 -3.94
C LEU A 452 -10.44 20.92 -3.71
N HIS A 453 -11.38 21.31 -2.85
CA HIS A 453 -12.61 20.56 -2.64
C HIS A 453 -13.44 20.42 -3.93
N SER A 454 -13.54 21.47 -4.75
CA SER A 454 -14.21 21.40 -6.06
C SER A 454 -13.55 20.36 -6.97
N VAL A 455 -12.22 20.37 -7.02
CA VAL A 455 -11.43 19.39 -7.76
C VAL A 455 -11.65 17.98 -7.21
N LEU A 456 -11.55 17.77 -5.90
CA LEU A 456 -11.77 16.47 -5.27
C LEU A 456 -13.17 15.91 -5.55
N ARG A 457 -14.22 16.73 -5.52
CA ARG A 457 -15.58 16.32 -5.88
C ARG A 457 -15.68 15.86 -7.34
N LYS A 458 -15.13 16.64 -8.28
CA LYS A 458 -15.13 16.28 -9.72
C LYS A 458 -14.37 14.97 -9.96
N TYR A 459 -13.18 14.82 -9.36
CA TYR A 459 -12.37 13.61 -9.47
C TYR A 459 -13.06 12.39 -8.87
N ALA A 460 -13.60 12.50 -7.66
CA ALA A 460 -14.31 11.40 -7.00
C ALA A 460 -15.57 10.99 -7.76
N SER A 461 -16.37 11.95 -8.24
CA SER A 461 -17.56 11.66 -9.05
C SER A 461 -17.20 10.92 -10.33
N ARG A 462 -16.14 11.35 -11.02
CA ARG A 462 -15.68 10.70 -12.26
C ARG A 462 -15.14 9.30 -12.00
N ALA A 463 -14.30 9.15 -10.97
CA ALA A 463 -13.76 7.88 -10.52
C ALA A 463 -14.89 6.88 -10.20
N ALA A 464 -15.89 7.32 -9.45
CA ALA A 464 -17.08 6.54 -9.15
C ALA A 464 -17.84 6.14 -10.44
N SER A 465 -18.14 7.10 -11.32
CA SER A 465 -18.85 6.83 -12.58
C SER A 465 -18.11 5.86 -13.51
N HIS A 466 -16.79 5.99 -13.63
CA HIS A 466 -15.95 5.06 -14.42
C HIS A 466 -15.99 3.65 -13.81
N ALA A 467 -15.83 3.54 -12.49
CA ALA A 467 -15.88 2.27 -11.80
C ALA A 467 -17.27 1.60 -11.91
N PHE A 468 -18.37 2.33 -11.69
CA PHE A 468 -19.73 1.83 -11.89
C PHE A 468 -19.96 1.35 -13.32
N THR A 469 -19.50 2.11 -14.31
CA THR A 469 -19.57 1.75 -15.73
C THR A 469 -18.77 0.49 -16.04
N ALA A 470 -17.62 0.30 -15.40
CA ALA A 470 -16.83 -0.90 -15.57
C ALA A 470 -17.56 -2.12 -15.01
N VAL A 471 -18.09 -2.00 -13.78
CA VAL A 471 -18.65 -3.12 -13.04
C VAL A 471 -20.08 -3.48 -13.48
N SER A 472 -20.87 -2.51 -13.96
CA SER A 472 -22.22 -2.74 -14.48
C SER A 472 -22.25 -3.69 -15.68
N ARG A 473 -21.13 -3.83 -16.39
CA ARG A 473 -21.02 -4.68 -17.59
C ARG A 473 -20.90 -6.18 -17.28
N PHE A 474 -20.78 -6.57 -16.01
CA PHE A 474 -20.75 -7.98 -15.56
C PHE A 474 -22.15 -8.51 -15.16
N SER A 475 -23.17 -8.29 -16.01
CA SER A 475 -24.58 -8.33 -15.62
C SER A 475 -25.30 -9.67 -15.44
N THR A 476 -24.67 -10.81 -15.70
CA THR A 476 -25.34 -12.12 -15.61
C THR A 476 -25.25 -12.76 -14.21
N PRO A 477 -26.31 -13.44 -13.70
CA PRO A 477 -26.34 -14.00 -12.33
C PRO A 477 -25.33 -15.11 -12.01
N SER A 478 -24.68 -15.73 -13.01
CA SER A 478 -23.66 -16.78 -12.80
C SER A 478 -22.26 -16.22 -12.46
N ALA A 479 -22.10 -14.89 -12.45
CA ALA A 479 -20.81 -14.21 -12.54
C ALA A 479 -20.07 -13.91 -11.23
N LEU A 480 -20.45 -14.51 -10.09
CA LEU A 480 -19.67 -14.35 -8.86
C LEU A 480 -18.30 -15.04 -8.93
N LYS A 481 -18.15 -16.05 -9.80
CA LYS A 481 -16.85 -16.59 -10.22
C LYS A 481 -16.08 -15.66 -11.17
N ASP A 482 -16.70 -14.61 -11.70
CA ASP A 482 -16.13 -13.75 -12.75
C ASP A 482 -15.44 -12.48 -12.20
N PHE A 483 -15.40 -12.29 -10.87
CA PHE A 483 -14.65 -11.19 -10.25
C PHE A 483 -13.17 -11.49 -10.06
N PHE A 484 -12.83 -12.77 -9.90
CA PHE A 484 -11.47 -13.24 -9.73
C PHE A 484 -11.22 -14.38 -10.71
N TYR A 485 -10.20 -14.21 -11.56
CA TYR A 485 -9.78 -15.22 -12.51
C TYR A 485 -8.56 -15.94 -11.96
N LYS A 486 -8.51 -17.27 -12.08
CA LYS A 486 -7.32 -18.02 -11.71
C LYS A 486 -6.34 -18.06 -12.86
N ILE A 487 -5.07 -17.90 -12.54
CA ILE A 487 -3.97 -18.14 -13.48
C ILE A 487 -3.76 -19.66 -13.54
N GLU A 488 -3.93 -20.23 -14.73
CA GLU A 488 -3.69 -21.66 -14.96
C GLU A 488 -2.19 -21.93 -15.07
N LYS A 489 -1.48 -21.13 -15.87
CA LYS A 489 -0.03 -21.22 -16.07
C LYS A 489 0.57 -19.90 -16.55
N LEU A 490 1.89 -19.79 -16.36
CA LEU A 490 2.75 -18.76 -16.94
C LEU A 490 3.87 -19.45 -17.71
N GLU A 491 4.13 -19.00 -18.93
CA GLU A 491 5.19 -19.49 -19.82
C GLU A 491 6.03 -18.30 -20.30
N TYR A 492 7.29 -18.56 -20.68
CA TYR A 492 8.15 -17.52 -21.24
C TYR A 492 9.13 -18.05 -22.30
N TRP A 493 9.55 -17.16 -23.20
CA TRP A 493 10.45 -17.44 -24.31
C TRP A 493 11.54 -16.39 -24.42
N LEU A 494 12.80 -16.81 -24.56
CA LEU A 494 13.91 -15.93 -24.91
C LEU A 494 13.86 -15.64 -26.41
N TYR A 495 13.82 -14.36 -26.76
CA TYR A 495 13.90 -13.89 -28.14
C TYR A 495 15.20 -13.14 -28.43
N GLY A 496 15.55 -13.04 -29.70
CA GLY A 496 16.59 -12.15 -30.21
C GLY A 496 16.16 -11.54 -31.55
N VAL A 497 16.33 -10.23 -31.69
CA VAL A 497 16.04 -9.48 -32.92
C VAL A 497 17.23 -8.59 -33.28
N HIS A 498 17.60 -8.54 -34.56
CA HIS A 498 18.69 -7.66 -35.02
C HIS A 498 18.25 -6.19 -35.14
N LEU A 499 19.15 -5.28 -34.76
CA LEU A 499 18.98 -3.84 -34.93
C LEU A 499 19.83 -3.32 -36.09
N SER A 500 19.25 -2.40 -36.87
CA SER A 500 19.92 -1.74 -38.00
C SER A 500 20.91 -0.65 -37.58
N ALA A 501 20.83 -0.20 -36.31
CA ALA A 501 21.70 0.81 -35.72
C ALA A 501 22.02 0.49 -34.24
N PRO A 502 23.17 0.93 -33.70
CA PRO A 502 23.54 0.71 -32.30
C PRO A 502 22.60 1.39 -31.31
N PRO A 503 22.31 0.78 -30.14
CA PRO A 503 21.73 1.47 -29.00
C PRO A 503 22.62 2.63 -28.55
N THR A 504 21.99 3.72 -28.09
CA THR A 504 22.64 4.99 -27.73
C THR A 504 23.65 4.88 -26.57
N THR A 505 23.63 3.79 -25.80
CA THR A 505 24.48 3.56 -24.61
C THR A 505 25.86 2.98 -24.91
N VAL A 506 26.10 2.44 -26.11
CA VAL A 506 27.35 1.75 -26.42
C VAL A 506 28.45 2.77 -26.72
N SER A 507 29.44 2.90 -25.83
CA SER A 507 30.63 3.71 -26.08
C SER A 507 31.38 3.16 -27.28
N SER A 508 31.68 4.03 -28.25
CA SER A 508 32.36 3.76 -29.52
C SER A 508 33.53 2.77 -29.43
N LYS A 509 33.64 1.91 -30.46
CA LYS A 509 34.67 0.90 -30.79
C LYS A 509 34.36 -0.54 -30.38
N ARG A 510 33.36 -1.16 -31.03
CA ARG A 510 33.42 -2.59 -31.36
C ARG A 510 33.07 -2.78 -32.83
N ASP A 511 33.76 -3.74 -33.44
CA ASP A 511 33.68 -4.12 -34.85
C ASP A 511 32.24 -4.31 -35.33
N SER A 512 32.06 -4.22 -36.65
CA SER A 512 30.85 -4.40 -37.47
C SER A 512 30.09 -5.73 -37.26
N ALA A 513 29.73 -6.04 -36.02
CA ALA A 513 28.88 -7.16 -35.62
C ALA A 513 27.43 -6.66 -35.52
N SER A 514 26.48 -7.45 -36.04
CA SER A 514 25.06 -7.15 -35.94
C SER A 514 24.62 -6.99 -34.48
N TYR A 515 23.93 -5.90 -34.16
CA TYR A 515 23.45 -5.61 -32.81
C TYR A 515 22.24 -6.50 -32.51
N LEU A 516 22.45 -7.59 -31.77
CA LEU A 516 21.36 -8.48 -31.36
C LEU A 516 20.70 -7.98 -30.07
N ARG A 517 19.42 -7.63 -30.15
CA ARG A 517 18.59 -7.26 -29.01
C ARG A 517 17.85 -8.48 -28.48
N GLN A 518 18.14 -8.86 -27.24
CA GLN A 518 17.55 -10.04 -26.58
C GLN A 518 16.63 -9.64 -25.44
N GLY A 519 15.55 -10.39 -25.24
CA GLY A 519 14.58 -10.19 -24.16
C GLY A 519 13.68 -11.41 -24.00
N PHE A 520 12.63 -11.28 -23.19
CA PHE A 520 11.68 -12.37 -22.97
C PHE A 520 10.25 -11.98 -23.36
N ILE A 521 9.51 -12.91 -23.96
CA ILE A 521 8.05 -12.82 -24.08
C ILE A 521 7.43 -13.70 -23.01
N LEU A 522 6.48 -13.16 -22.24
CA LEU A 522 5.64 -13.88 -21.29
C LEU A 522 4.30 -14.22 -21.93
N ALA A 523 3.78 -15.41 -21.64
CA ALA A 523 2.39 -15.77 -21.85
C ALA A 523 1.74 -16.19 -20.54
N LEU A 524 0.68 -15.50 -20.16
CA LEU A 524 -0.15 -15.81 -19.00
C LEU A 524 -1.47 -16.39 -19.50
N THR A 525 -1.80 -17.61 -19.09
CA THR A 525 -3.06 -18.28 -19.43
C THR A 525 -3.98 -18.32 -18.21
N LEU A 526 -5.21 -17.84 -18.37
CA LEU A 526 -6.27 -17.88 -17.37
C LEU A 526 -7.07 -19.19 -17.44
N ASP A 527 -7.83 -19.49 -16.40
CA ASP A 527 -8.59 -20.73 -16.24
C ASP A 527 -9.70 -21.02 -17.28
N ASP A 528 -10.00 -20.08 -18.19
CA ASP A 528 -10.88 -20.28 -19.35
C ASP A 528 -10.11 -20.51 -20.66
N GLY A 529 -8.77 -20.57 -20.61
CA GLY A 529 -7.89 -20.70 -21.76
C GLY A 529 -7.55 -19.38 -22.45
N SER A 530 -8.13 -18.24 -22.03
CA SER A 530 -7.71 -16.93 -22.52
C SER A 530 -6.25 -16.66 -22.13
N SER A 531 -5.50 -16.03 -23.03
CA SER A 531 -4.07 -15.78 -22.83
C SER A 531 -3.72 -14.32 -23.07
N GLY A 532 -2.83 -13.80 -22.24
CA GLY A 532 -2.25 -12.47 -22.37
C GLY A 532 -0.74 -12.56 -22.56
N PHE A 533 -0.20 -11.61 -23.32
CA PHE A 533 1.23 -11.57 -23.64
C PHE A 533 1.88 -10.32 -23.07
N GLY A 534 3.12 -10.45 -22.64
CA GLY A 534 3.93 -9.35 -22.14
C GLY A 534 5.35 -9.42 -22.66
N GLU A 535 5.97 -8.27 -22.89
CA GLU A 535 7.37 -8.18 -23.30
C GLU A 535 8.25 -7.69 -22.14
N ILE A 536 9.38 -8.36 -21.96
CA ILE A 536 10.45 -7.98 -21.04
C ILE A 536 11.68 -7.62 -21.87
N ALA A 537 11.90 -6.32 -21.96
CA ALA A 537 12.80 -5.66 -22.89
C ALA A 537 14.05 -5.14 -22.18
N THR A 538 14.94 -6.04 -21.74
CA THR A 538 16.12 -5.66 -20.94
C THR A 538 17.20 -5.00 -21.81
N LEU A 539 17.84 -3.96 -21.25
CA LEU A 539 18.92 -3.15 -21.83
C LEU A 539 19.90 -2.72 -20.73
N GLU A 540 21.08 -2.24 -21.10
CA GLU A 540 22.15 -1.81 -20.18
C GLU A 540 21.75 -0.67 -19.22
N ILE A 541 20.71 0.11 -19.56
CA ILE A 541 20.17 1.16 -18.67
C ILE A 541 19.42 0.58 -17.45
N HIS A 542 19.01 -0.69 -17.53
CA HIS A 542 18.28 -1.35 -16.45
C HIS A 542 19.25 -1.88 -15.39
N ARG A 543 18.74 -2.07 -14.17
CA ARG A 543 19.55 -2.60 -13.06
C ARG A 543 19.77 -4.11 -13.18
N GLU A 544 18.91 -4.77 -13.94
CA GLU A 544 18.89 -6.21 -14.18
C GLU A 544 19.55 -6.60 -15.51
N ASP A 545 20.21 -7.76 -15.52
CA ASP A 545 20.65 -8.45 -16.73
C ASP A 545 19.65 -9.55 -17.16
N LEU A 546 19.89 -10.22 -18.31
CA LEU A 546 18.99 -11.28 -18.79
C LEU A 546 18.89 -12.48 -17.83
N LEU A 547 19.95 -12.75 -17.07
CA LEU A 547 19.96 -13.86 -16.11
C LEU A 547 19.16 -13.50 -14.86
N ASP A 548 19.31 -12.28 -14.34
CA ASP A 548 18.49 -11.71 -13.28
C ASP A 548 16.99 -11.82 -13.61
N VAL A 549 16.63 -11.47 -14.85
CA VAL A 549 15.28 -11.60 -15.37
C VAL A 549 14.84 -13.07 -15.39
N GLU A 550 15.64 -13.97 -15.97
CA GLU A 550 15.27 -15.40 -16.05
C GLU A 550 15.02 -16.01 -14.65
N GLU A 551 15.85 -15.68 -13.67
CA GLU A 551 15.69 -16.17 -12.29
C GLU A 551 14.37 -15.66 -11.66
N GLN A 552 14.00 -14.39 -11.87
CA GLN A 552 12.69 -13.88 -11.44
C GLN A 552 11.53 -14.55 -12.19
N LEU A 553 11.67 -14.82 -13.49
CA LEU A 553 10.63 -15.51 -14.26
C LEU A 553 10.41 -16.94 -13.77
N ARG A 554 11.48 -17.68 -13.48
CA ARG A 554 11.40 -19.02 -12.88
C ARG A 554 10.69 -19.00 -11.52
N PHE A 555 10.96 -17.98 -10.70
CA PHE A 555 10.24 -17.77 -9.45
C PHE A 555 8.74 -17.52 -9.70
N LEU A 556 8.40 -16.59 -10.60
CA LEU A 556 7.03 -16.19 -10.91
C LEU A 556 6.20 -17.32 -11.51
N VAL A 557 6.78 -18.15 -12.40
CA VAL A 557 6.10 -19.34 -12.97
C VAL A 557 5.60 -20.27 -11.87
N HIS A 558 6.36 -20.43 -10.79
CA HIS A 558 5.96 -21.27 -9.67
C HIS A 558 4.88 -20.61 -8.80
N ILE A 559 5.08 -19.34 -8.43
CA ILE A 559 4.21 -18.63 -7.49
C ILE A 559 2.85 -18.28 -8.10
N LEU A 560 2.81 -17.91 -9.37
CA LEU A 560 1.57 -17.47 -10.02
C LEU A 560 0.64 -18.64 -10.41
N LYS A 561 1.11 -19.89 -10.35
CA LYS A 561 0.25 -21.05 -10.66
C LYS A 561 -0.89 -21.17 -9.66
N GLY A 562 -2.14 -21.01 -10.13
CA GLY A 562 -3.35 -21.03 -9.30
C GLY A 562 -3.63 -19.72 -8.55
N ALA A 563 -2.79 -18.70 -8.72
CA ALA A 563 -3.00 -17.37 -8.16
C ALA A 563 -4.23 -16.69 -8.80
N THR A 564 -4.83 -15.74 -8.08
CA THR A 564 -6.04 -15.04 -8.53
C THR A 564 -5.75 -13.62 -8.98
N ILE A 565 -6.38 -13.19 -10.08
CA ILE A 565 -6.37 -11.82 -10.60
C ILE A 565 -7.79 -11.26 -10.50
N SER A 566 -7.95 -10.05 -9.94
CA SER A 566 -9.25 -9.37 -9.96
C SER A 566 -9.54 -8.75 -11.33
N CYS A 567 -10.76 -8.87 -11.83
CA CYS A 567 -11.18 -8.23 -13.08
C CYS A 567 -11.19 -6.69 -13.02
N HIS A 568 -11.12 -6.12 -11.82
CA HIS A 568 -11.07 -4.69 -11.58
C HIS A 568 -9.65 -4.17 -11.33
N LEU A 569 -8.63 -5.03 -11.33
CA LEU A 569 -7.22 -4.65 -11.11
C LEU A 569 -6.83 -3.38 -11.89
N PRO A 570 -7.17 -3.22 -13.18
CA PRO A 570 -6.76 -2.05 -13.98
C PRO A 570 -7.48 -0.73 -13.59
N LEU A 571 -8.52 -0.79 -12.75
CA LEU A 571 -9.34 0.36 -12.36
C LEU A 571 -8.88 1.00 -11.05
N PHE A 572 -8.11 0.25 -10.26
CA PHE A 572 -7.63 0.68 -8.96
C PHE A 572 -6.19 1.16 -9.09
N GLY A 573 -5.80 2.15 -8.31
CA GLY A 573 -4.48 2.80 -8.35
C GLY A 573 -3.27 1.89 -8.13
N GLU A 574 -2.64 1.91 -6.94
CA GLU A 574 -1.52 1.02 -6.55
C GLU A 574 -1.94 -0.47 -6.44
N SER A 575 -2.72 -0.92 -7.40
CA SER A 575 -3.43 -2.19 -7.47
C SER A 575 -2.55 -3.33 -7.90
N PHE A 576 -1.67 -3.13 -8.88
CA PHE A 576 -0.62 -4.07 -9.24
C PHE A 576 0.37 -4.20 -8.10
N SER A 577 0.81 -3.09 -7.49
CA SER A 577 1.66 -3.17 -6.28
C SER A 577 0.97 -3.94 -5.15
N THR A 578 -0.31 -3.65 -4.88
CA THR A 578 -1.07 -4.37 -3.87
C THR A 578 -1.26 -5.85 -4.23
N TRP A 579 -1.50 -6.16 -5.50
CA TRP A 579 -1.66 -7.53 -6.00
C TRP A 579 -0.35 -8.31 -5.93
N ILE A 580 0.77 -7.72 -6.34
CA ILE A 580 2.12 -8.28 -6.19
C ILE A 580 2.36 -8.62 -4.71
N TRP A 581 2.14 -7.67 -3.80
CA TRP A 581 2.31 -7.95 -2.37
C TRP A 581 1.37 -9.06 -1.89
N ARG A 582 0.05 -8.94 -2.09
CA ARG A 582 -0.95 -9.84 -1.50
C ARG A 582 -0.96 -11.24 -2.10
N VAL A 583 -0.73 -11.36 -3.40
CA VAL A 583 -0.88 -12.61 -4.15
C VAL A 583 0.47 -13.28 -4.41
N ILE A 584 1.49 -12.51 -4.80
CA ILE A 584 2.83 -13.06 -5.05
C ILE A 584 3.61 -13.19 -3.73
N GLY A 585 3.35 -12.33 -2.74
CA GLY A 585 4.04 -12.39 -1.45
C GLY A 585 5.47 -11.87 -1.53
N VAL A 586 5.71 -10.82 -2.33
CA VAL A 586 6.99 -10.13 -2.40
C VAL A 586 6.77 -8.62 -2.37
N PRO A 587 7.70 -7.81 -1.82
CA PRO A 587 7.63 -6.36 -1.96
C PRO A 587 7.57 -5.97 -3.44
N PRO A 588 6.70 -5.03 -3.87
CA PRO A 588 6.61 -4.63 -5.28
C PRO A 588 7.93 -4.13 -5.87
N SER A 589 8.74 -3.45 -5.05
CA SER A 589 10.08 -2.97 -5.40
C SER A 589 11.12 -4.09 -5.58
N SER A 590 10.81 -5.34 -5.20
CA SER A 590 11.70 -6.49 -5.43
C SER A 590 11.55 -7.08 -6.83
N ILE A 591 10.46 -6.80 -7.55
CA ILE A 591 10.31 -7.21 -8.95
C ILE A 591 11.06 -6.21 -9.81
N PHE A 592 11.93 -6.69 -10.68
CA PHE A 592 12.70 -5.81 -11.56
C PHE A 592 11.77 -5.03 -12.51
N PRO A 593 12.10 -3.77 -12.86
CA PRO A 593 11.23 -2.93 -13.67
C PRO A 593 10.75 -3.57 -14.97
N THR A 594 11.66 -4.21 -15.72
CA THR A 594 11.29 -4.86 -16.98
C THR A 594 10.40 -6.08 -16.76
N VAL A 595 10.67 -6.87 -15.72
CA VAL A 595 9.85 -8.03 -15.32
C VAL A 595 8.46 -7.59 -14.91
N ARG A 596 8.37 -6.51 -14.12
CA ARG A 596 7.12 -5.92 -13.69
C ARG A 596 6.33 -5.42 -14.90
N CYS A 597 6.97 -4.69 -15.81
CA CYS A 597 6.33 -4.21 -17.04
C CYS A 597 5.77 -5.36 -17.89
N GLY A 598 6.56 -6.41 -18.12
CA GLY A 598 6.10 -7.59 -18.86
C GLY A 598 4.96 -8.34 -18.14
N LEU A 599 5.01 -8.45 -16.82
CA LEU A 599 3.95 -9.10 -16.03
C LEU A 599 2.64 -8.30 -16.06
N GLU A 600 2.70 -6.99 -15.83
CA GLU A 600 1.52 -6.11 -15.90
C GLU A 600 0.91 -6.15 -17.30
N MET A 601 1.73 -6.08 -18.35
CA MET A 601 1.31 -6.20 -19.74
C MET A 601 0.60 -7.54 -20.01
N ALA A 602 1.18 -8.67 -19.58
CA ALA A 602 0.58 -9.99 -19.75
C ALA A 602 -0.76 -10.13 -18.99
N VAL A 603 -0.86 -9.59 -17.77
CA VAL A 603 -2.10 -9.58 -16.99
C VAL A 603 -3.17 -8.74 -17.68
N LEU A 604 -2.84 -7.51 -18.10
CA LEU A 604 -3.79 -6.61 -18.76
C LEU A 604 -4.31 -7.21 -20.07
N ASN A 605 -3.42 -7.78 -20.89
CA ASN A 605 -3.78 -8.45 -22.13
C ASN A 605 -4.62 -9.71 -21.88
N GLY A 606 -4.33 -10.47 -20.81
CA GLY A 606 -5.11 -11.65 -20.44
C GLY A 606 -6.53 -11.28 -19.99
N LEU A 607 -6.66 -10.19 -19.21
CA LEU A 607 -7.96 -9.63 -18.84
C LEU A 607 -8.75 -9.15 -20.06
N ALA A 608 -8.09 -8.50 -21.01
CA ALA A 608 -8.70 -8.05 -22.25
C ALA A 608 -9.20 -9.24 -23.09
N ALA A 609 -8.36 -10.26 -23.28
CA ALA A 609 -8.71 -11.48 -24.00
C ALA A 609 -9.92 -12.20 -23.38
N ARG A 610 -9.91 -12.41 -22.05
CA ARG A 610 -11.02 -13.04 -21.32
C ARG A 610 -12.34 -12.28 -21.46
N GLN A 611 -12.27 -10.96 -21.41
CA GLN A 611 -13.45 -10.10 -21.52
C GLN A 611 -13.88 -9.87 -22.98
N ASN A 612 -13.17 -10.48 -23.95
CA ASN A 612 -13.29 -10.24 -25.38
C ASN A 612 -13.25 -8.74 -25.75
N ARG A 613 -12.34 -8.01 -25.12
CA ARG A 613 -12.17 -6.56 -25.20
C ARG A 613 -10.76 -6.17 -25.61
N SER A 614 -10.61 -4.93 -26.06
CA SER A 614 -9.27 -4.38 -26.28
C SER A 614 -8.61 -4.01 -24.96
N LEU A 615 -7.28 -3.93 -24.95
CA LEU A 615 -6.53 -3.47 -23.78
C LEU A 615 -6.98 -2.05 -23.37
N ILE A 616 -7.22 -1.16 -24.32
CA ILE A 616 -7.76 0.18 -24.02
C ILE A 616 -9.15 0.14 -23.36
N ASP A 617 -10.04 -0.79 -23.73
CA ASP A 617 -11.35 -0.94 -23.08
C ASP A 617 -11.22 -1.42 -21.61
N VAL A 618 -10.14 -2.13 -21.30
CA VAL A 618 -9.81 -2.59 -19.95
C VAL A 618 -9.24 -1.44 -19.11
N LEU A 619 -8.35 -0.63 -19.69
CA LEU A 619 -7.79 0.58 -19.05
C LEU A 619 -8.84 1.69 -18.87
N CYS A 620 -9.81 1.79 -19.79
CA CYS A 620 -10.86 2.81 -19.78
C CYS A 620 -12.26 2.23 -20.09
N PRO A 621 -13.00 1.77 -19.07
CA PRO A 621 -14.33 1.22 -19.27
C PRO A 621 -15.36 2.33 -19.57
N GLN A 622 -15.79 2.46 -20.82
CA GLN A 622 -16.29 3.75 -21.32
C GLN A 622 -17.79 4.13 -21.34
N SER A 623 -18.81 3.42 -20.87
CA SER A 623 -20.25 3.83 -20.98
C SER A 623 -20.79 3.90 -22.43
N ASP A 624 -22.04 3.49 -22.62
CA ASP A 624 -22.60 3.31 -23.96
C ASP A 624 -22.83 4.63 -24.72
N GLN A 625 -22.80 5.80 -24.05
CA GLN A 625 -22.90 7.11 -24.70
C GLN A 625 -21.59 7.53 -25.40
N ALA A 626 -20.42 7.06 -24.94
CA ALA A 626 -19.13 7.31 -25.61
C ALA A 626 -18.99 6.52 -26.92
N ASN A 627 -19.81 5.48 -27.13
CA ASN A 627 -19.85 4.72 -28.38
C ASN A 627 -20.26 5.59 -29.59
N VAL A 628 -20.91 6.74 -29.39
CA VAL A 628 -21.31 7.64 -30.48
C VAL A 628 -20.11 8.45 -31.02
N MET A 629 -19.05 8.67 -30.21
CA MET A 629 -17.80 9.28 -30.67
C MET A 629 -16.86 8.30 -31.40
N ARG A 630 -17.19 6.99 -31.48
CA ARG A 630 -16.41 5.96 -32.20
C ARG A 630 -16.45 6.06 -33.73
N GLN A 631 -16.94 7.15 -34.30
CA GLN A 631 -16.95 7.32 -35.76
C GLN A 631 -15.60 7.80 -36.33
N GLN A 632 -14.58 8.04 -35.49
CA GLN A 632 -13.22 8.30 -35.95
C GLN A 632 -12.22 7.23 -35.44
N PRO A 633 -11.34 6.69 -36.29
CA PRO A 633 -10.29 5.76 -35.87
C PRO A 633 -9.31 6.48 -34.95
N ALA A 634 -9.18 5.98 -33.71
CA ALA A 634 -8.23 6.51 -32.74
C ALA A 634 -6.80 6.05 -33.08
N SER A 635 -5.88 7.01 -33.16
CA SER A 635 -4.45 6.79 -33.40
C SER A 635 -3.62 7.62 -32.44
N VAL A 636 -2.37 7.20 -32.24
CA VAL A 636 -1.36 7.94 -31.47
C VAL A 636 -0.30 8.45 -32.43
N ASP A 637 0.01 9.74 -32.38
CA ASP A 637 1.07 10.34 -33.18
C ASP A 637 2.43 9.86 -32.65
N ILE A 638 3.34 9.52 -33.56
CA ILE A 638 4.67 9.01 -33.20
C ILE A 638 5.70 10.11 -33.47
N CYS A 639 6.64 10.29 -32.53
CA CYS A 639 7.81 11.11 -32.73
C CYS A 639 8.88 10.31 -33.49
N ALA A 640 9.35 10.84 -34.61
CA ALA A 640 10.45 10.23 -35.34
C ALA A 640 11.76 10.41 -34.56
N LEU A 641 12.67 9.44 -34.67
CA LEU A 641 14.00 9.53 -34.09
C LEU A 641 15.00 9.84 -35.20
N VAL A 642 15.80 10.89 -35.00
CA VAL A 642 16.86 11.33 -35.91
C VAL A 642 18.19 11.17 -35.19
N ASP A 643 19.07 10.34 -35.74
CA ASP A 643 20.44 10.32 -35.26
C ASP A 643 21.18 11.56 -35.78
N SER A 644 22.05 12.13 -34.96
CA SER A 644 22.82 13.30 -35.38
C SER A 644 24.16 12.94 -36.01
N GLU A 645 24.50 11.66 -36.19
CA GLU A 645 25.75 11.28 -36.86
C GLU A 645 25.79 11.73 -38.33
N GLY A 646 26.89 12.38 -38.73
CA GLY A 646 27.12 12.87 -40.09
C GLY A 646 27.13 14.41 -40.22
N PRO A 647 27.33 14.94 -41.44
CA PRO A 647 27.30 16.39 -41.68
C PRO A 647 25.91 17.00 -41.41
N PRO A 648 25.80 18.23 -40.86
CA PRO A 648 24.51 18.88 -40.55
C PRO A 648 23.50 18.86 -41.70
N GLN A 649 23.94 19.06 -42.94
CA GLN A 649 23.07 19.10 -44.11
C GLN A 649 22.49 17.72 -44.46
N GLU A 650 23.22 16.64 -44.20
CA GLU A 650 22.73 15.27 -44.43
C GLU A 650 21.70 14.89 -43.37
N VAL A 651 21.97 15.21 -42.11
CA VAL A 651 21.02 14.99 -41.00
C VAL A 651 19.74 15.81 -41.21
N ALA A 652 19.85 17.07 -41.63
CA ALA A 652 18.71 17.91 -41.95
C ALA A 652 17.89 17.39 -43.14
N LYS A 653 18.54 16.76 -44.13
CA LYS A 653 17.86 16.08 -45.24
C LYS A 653 17.04 14.89 -44.76
N VAL A 654 17.61 14.04 -43.90
CA VAL A 654 16.90 12.89 -43.29
C VAL A 654 15.71 13.39 -42.45
N ALA A 655 15.91 14.42 -41.63
CA ALA A 655 14.84 15.04 -40.86
C ALA A 655 13.69 15.56 -41.76
N PHE A 656 14.03 16.18 -42.89
CA PHE A 656 13.04 16.65 -43.87
C PHE A 656 12.29 15.50 -44.55
N GLU A 657 12.98 14.42 -44.91
CA GLU A 657 12.36 13.21 -45.49
C GLU A 657 11.33 12.60 -44.53
N LEU A 658 11.63 12.53 -43.22
CA LEU A 658 10.69 12.08 -42.19
C LEU A 658 9.46 13.00 -42.07
N VAL A 659 9.65 14.32 -42.15
CA VAL A 659 8.52 15.26 -42.17
C VAL A 659 7.66 15.05 -43.42
N GLU A 660 8.28 14.87 -44.58
CA GLU A 660 7.59 14.54 -45.82
C GLU A 660 6.84 13.21 -45.72
N GLU A 661 7.33 12.22 -44.95
CA GLU A 661 6.65 10.97 -44.63
C GLU A 661 5.39 11.15 -43.76
N GLY A 662 5.24 12.29 -43.08
CA GLY A 662 4.06 12.67 -42.29
C GLY A 662 4.31 12.82 -40.79
N PHE A 663 5.56 12.77 -40.32
CA PHE A 663 5.91 13.01 -38.93
C PHE A 663 5.75 14.50 -38.56
N ARG A 664 5.06 14.78 -37.45
CA ARG A 664 4.88 16.15 -36.91
C ARG A 664 5.86 16.50 -35.79
N ALA A 665 6.51 15.49 -35.20
CA ALA A 665 7.52 15.67 -34.18
C ALA A 665 8.77 14.87 -34.50
N LEU A 666 9.93 15.49 -34.33
CA LEU A 666 11.24 14.88 -34.50
C LEU A 666 12.03 15.00 -33.20
N LYS A 667 12.70 13.91 -32.82
CA LYS A 667 13.66 13.89 -31.72
C LYS A 667 15.06 13.66 -32.24
N VAL A 668 15.95 14.62 -32.02
CA VAL A 668 17.35 14.56 -32.46
C VAL A 668 18.23 14.15 -31.28
N LYS A 669 19.03 13.09 -31.44
CA LYS A 669 20.03 12.70 -30.43
C LYS A 669 21.22 13.67 -30.48
N VAL A 670 21.55 14.33 -29.38
CA VAL A 670 22.69 15.26 -29.24
C VAL A 670 23.64 14.76 -28.15
N GLY A 671 24.78 15.42 -27.95
CA GLY A 671 25.81 14.95 -27.01
C GLY A 671 26.59 13.74 -27.53
N ARG A 672 26.55 13.51 -28.85
CA ARG A 672 27.32 12.48 -29.56
C ARG A 672 28.71 12.97 -29.95
N ARG A 673 28.86 14.29 -30.07
CA ARG A 673 30.12 14.96 -30.44
C ARG A 673 30.81 15.53 -29.20
N ASP A 674 32.12 15.71 -29.30
CA ASP A 674 32.91 16.27 -28.19
C ASP A 674 32.61 17.76 -27.94
N ASP A 675 32.32 18.50 -29.01
CA ASP A 675 32.02 19.95 -29.00
C ASP A 675 30.50 20.20 -29.08
N PRO A 676 29.86 20.79 -28.05
CA PRO A 676 28.43 21.12 -28.07
C PRO A 676 28.03 22.06 -29.21
N ARG A 677 28.95 22.84 -29.76
CA ARG A 677 28.66 23.76 -30.88
C ARG A 677 28.35 23.01 -32.17
N GLU A 678 29.01 21.88 -32.42
CA GLU A 678 28.75 21.06 -33.60
C GLU A 678 27.35 20.40 -33.52
N ASP A 679 26.94 19.96 -32.33
CA ASP A 679 25.57 19.47 -32.11
C ASP A 679 24.53 20.60 -32.27
N ALA A 680 24.85 21.82 -31.85
CA ALA A 680 23.98 22.99 -32.04
C ALA A 680 23.82 23.35 -33.53
N GLU A 681 24.89 23.28 -34.33
CA GLU A 681 24.84 23.49 -35.79
C GLU A 681 23.90 22.50 -36.48
N VAL A 682 23.92 21.22 -36.08
CA VAL A 682 22.99 20.20 -36.59
C VAL A 682 21.55 20.58 -36.30
N VAL A 683 21.24 20.98 -35.05
CA VAL A 683 19.88 21.37 -34.63
C VAL A 683 19.39 22.61 -35.37
N GLN A 684 20.27 23.61 -35.56
CA GLN A 684 19.95 24.81 -36.33
C GLN A 684 19.66 24.50 -37.80
N GLU A 685 20.48 23.65 -38.43
CA GLU A 685 20.28 23.25 -39.83
C GLU A 685 19.00 22.44 -40.02
N ILE A 686 18.70 21.51 -39.10
CA ILE A 686 17.43 20.77 -39.08
C ILE A 686 16.26 21.76 -38.98
N ARG A 687 16.29 22.69 -38.03
CA ARG A 687 15.22 23.68 -37.85
C ARG A 687 15.02 24.56 -39.09
N ASN A 688 16.12 25.01 -39.72
CA ASN A 688 16.07 25.79 -40.96
C ASN A 688 15.39 25.02 -42.10
N LYS A 689 15.57 23.70 -42.13
CA LYS A 689 15.04 22.83 -43.20
C LYS A 689 13.58 22.43 -43.01
N ILE A 690 13.18 22.08 -41.79
CA ILE A 690 11.83 21.55 -41.51
C ILE A 690 10.78 22.63 -41.18
N GLY A 691 11.21 23.87 -40.93
CA GLY A 691 10.32 24.98 -40.58
C GLY A 691 9.88 24.96 -39.11
N ALA A 692 9.03 25.93 -38.71
CA ALA A 692 8.62 26.12 -37.31
C ALA A 692 7.41 25.27 -36.88
N ASP A 693 6.64 24.73 -37.83
CA ASP A 693 5.38 24.01 -37.56
C ASP A 693 5.59 22.57 -37.06
N VAL A 694 6.81 22.04 -37.20
CA VAL A 694 7.21 20.71 -36.74
C VAL A 694 7.77 20.82 -35.31
N GLU A 695 7.27 19.99 -34.40
CA GLU A 695 7.80 19.92 -33.05
C GLU A 695 9.22 19.33 -33.08
N LEU A 696 10.20 20.07 -32.57
CA LEU A 696 11.59 19.61 -32.52
C LEU A 696 12.00 19.41 -31.06
N ARG A 697 12.47 18.20 -30.77
CA ARG A 697 13.00 17.79 -29.47
C ARG A 697 14.46 17.42 -29.65
N VAL A 698 15.25 17.63 -28.61
CA VAL A 698 16.64 17.18 -28.57
C VAL A 698 16.88 16.37 -27.31
N ASP A 699 17.76 15.39 -27.38
CA ASP A 699 17.99 14.44 -26.28
C ASP A 699 19.49 14.26 -26.05
N ALA A 700 19.96 14.74 -24.91
CA ALA A 700 21.37 14.81 -24.55
C ALA A 700 21.83 13.66 -23.66
N ASN A 701 20.92 12.84 -23.12
CA ASN A 701 21.21 11.69 -22.25
C ASN A 701 22.30 11.97 -21.19
N ARG A 702 22.22 13.13 -20.50
CA ARG A 702 23.16 13.55 -19.43
C ARG A 702 24.63 13.65 -19.86
N LYS A 703 24.93 13.84 -21.15
CA LYS A 703 26.32 13.81 -21.67
C LYS A 703 27.14 15.08 -21.44
N TRP A 704 26.50 16.19 -21.11
CA TRP A 704 27.20 17.47 -20.95
C TRP A 704 27.38 17.87 -19.50
N THR A 705 28.59 18.33 -19.18
CA THR A 705 28.83 19.17 -18.00
C THR A 705 27.97 20.44 -18.07
N TYR A 706 27.65 21.04 -16.93
CA TYR A 706 26.83 22.25 -16.87
C TYR A 706 27.28 23.34 -17.86
N GLU A 707 28.59 23.63 -17.97
CA GLU A 707 29.12 24.67 -18.86
C GLU A 707 28.87 24.38 -20.34
N LYS A 708 29.09 23.13 -20.77
CA LYS A 708 28.84 22.67 -22.14
C LYS A 708 27.35 22.71 -22.48
N ALA A 709 26.49 22.33 -21.53
CA ALA A 709 25.05 22.41 -21.70
C ALA A 709 24.61 23.86 -21.93
N ILE A 710 25.10 24.81 -21.13
CA ILE A 710 24.81 26.25 -21.31
C ILE A 710 25.30 26.75 -22.67
N GLU A 711 26.49 26.34 -23.11
CA GLU A 711 27.02 26.71 -24.44
C GLU A 711 26.08 26.24 -25.55
N PHE A 712 25.69 24.95 -25.56
CA PHE A 712 24.70 24.41 -26.48
C PHE A 712 23.37 25.19 -26.41
N GLY A 713 22.83 25.33 -25.20
CA GLY A 713 21.54 25.98 -24.96
C GLY A 713 21.49 27.43 -25.44
N SER A 714 22.60 28.17 -25.30
CA SER A 714 22.70 29.55 -25.78
C SER A 714 22.60 29.69 -27.31
N LEU A 715 23.01 28.65 -28.04
CA LEU A 715 23.00 28.60 -29.50
C LEU A 715 21.67 28.11 -30.08
N VAL A 716 20.91 27.30 -29.33
CA VAL A 716 19.66 26.69 -29.81
C VAL A 716 18.39 27.28 -29.19
N LYS A 717 18.50 28.27 -28.28
CA LYS A 717 17.34 28.90 -27.63
C LYS A 717 16.31 29.47 -28.62
N ASP A 718 16.77 29.96 -29.77
CA ASP A 718 15.92 30.56 -30.80
C ASP A 718 15.42 29.52 -31.83
N CYS A 719 15.78 28.24 -31.67
CA CYS A 719 15.34 27.15 -32.55
C CYS A 719 13.92 26.64 -32.22
N GLY A 720 13.22 27.23 -31.25
CA GLY A 720 11.85 26.83 -30.91
C GLY A 720 11.72 25.36 -30.56
N LEU A 721 12.59 24.85 -29.66
CA LEU A 721 12.53 23.47 -29.19
C LEU A 721 11.29 23.27 -28.31
N GLN A 722 10.60 22.14 -28.47
CA GLN A 722 9.53 21.77 -27.56
C GLN A 722 10.10 21.46 -26.16
N TYR A 723 11.23 20.77 -26.12
CA TYR A 723 12.07 20.58 -24.95
C TYR A 723 13.43 19.97 -25.31
N ILE A 724 14.38 20.05 -24.38
CA ILE A 724 15.61 19.24 -24.32
C ILE A 724 15.49 18.18 -23.22
N GLU A 725 15.73 16.91 -23.55
CA GLU A 725 15.78 15.80 -22.58
C GLU A 725 17.16 15.79 -21.89
N GLU A 726 17.16 15.91 -20.56
CA GLU A 726 18.31 15.68 -19.66
C GLU A 726 19.63 16.36 -20.11
N PRO A 727 19.64 17.70 -20.19
CA PRO A 727 20.74 18.48 -20.77
C PRO A 727 22.06 18.42 -19.98
N VAL A 728 22.02 18.02 -18.71
CA VAL A 728 23.14 18.13 -17.76
C VAL A 728 23.45 16.79 -17.13
N GLU A 729 24.72 16.55 -16.80
CA GLU A 729 25.19 15.33 -16.14
C GLU A 729 24.59 15.12 -14.74
N HIS A 730 24.37 16.22 -13.99
CA HIS A 730 23.83 16.20 -12.63
C HIS A 730 22.43 16.80 -12.58
N GLU A 731 21.44 16.04 -12.09
CA GLU A 731 20.04 16.44 -12.02
C GLU A 731 19.79 17.73 -11.20
N GLY A 732 20.62 17.98 -10.18
CA GLY A 732 20.55 19.20 -9.37
C GLY A 732 20.82 20.50 -10.16
N ASP A 733 21.44 20.40 -11.34
CA ASP A 733 21.71 21.56 -12.20
C ASP A 733 20.58 21.83 -13.21
N ILE A 734 19.56 20.97 -13.31
CA ILE A 734 18.46 21.10 -14.29
C ILE A 734 17.70 22.43 -14.10
N VAL A 735 17.33 22.77 -12.86
CA VAL A 735 16.59 24.00 -12.57
C VAL A 735 17.43 25.22 -12.94
N LYS A 736 18.71 25.22 -12.57
CA LYS A 736 19.66 26.28 -12.89
C LYS A 736 19.85 26.44 -14.41
N PHE A 737 19.92 25.33 -15.14
CA PHE A 737 19.96 25.34 -16.61
C PHE A 737 18.72 26.00 -17.21
N CYS A 738 17.52 25.67 -16.70
CA CYS A 738 16.27 26.29 -17.15
C CYS A 738 16.28 27.80 -16.93
N GLU A 739 16.70 28.26 -15.75
CA GLU A 739 16.75 29.68 -15.39
C GLU A 739 17.72 30.49 -16.26
N VAL A 740 18.87 29.91 -16.62
CA VAL A 740 19.91 30.61 -17.39
C VAL A 740 19.62 30.61 -18.90
N THR A 741 19.16 29.49 -19.45
CA THR A 741 18.96 29.37 -20.91
C THR A 741 17.56 29.80 -21.35
N GLY A 742 16.56 29.68 -20.46
CA GLY A 742 15.15 29.81 -20.79
C GLY A 742 14.60 28.65 -21.64
N LEU A 743 15.39 27.60 -21.88
CA LEU A 743 14.96 26.46 -22.68
C LEU A 743 14.03 25.54 -21.86
N PRO A 744 12.96 25.01 -22.50
CA PRO A 744 12.13 23.98 -21.90
C PRO A 744 12.91 22.67 -21.73
N VAL A 745 12.81 22.03 -20.57
CA VAL A 745 13.48 20.76 -20.25
C VAL A 745 12.45 19.64 -20.04
N ALA A 746 12.81 18.44 -20.47
CA ALA A 746 12.11 17.21 -20.15
C ALA A 746 12.97 16.30 -19.26
N LEU A 747 12.34 15.65 -18.30
CA LEU A 747 12.98 14.63 -17.46
C LEU A 747 12.86 13.26 -18.11
N ASP A 748 13.94 12.50 -18.11
CA ASP A 748 14.02 11.11 -18.57
C ASP A 748 14.77 10.28 -17.52
N GLU A 749 16.11 10.25 -17.54
CA GLU A 749 16.90 9.46 -16.57
C GLU A 749 16.70 9.87 -15.10
N THR A 750 16.31 11.13 -14.83
CA THR A 750 15.96 11.62 -13.46
C THR A 750 14.81 10.83 -12.84
N ILE A 751 13.96 10.29 -13.69
CA ILE A 751 12.67 9.70 -13.34
C ILE A 751 12.74 8.15 -13.26
N ASP A 752 13.83 7.54 -13.74
CA ASP A 752 14.03 6.08 -13.83
C ASP A 752 14.00 5.36 -12.48
N ASN A 753 14.45 6.02 -11.41
CA ASN A 753 14.56 5.42 -10.08
C ASN A 753 13.32 5.63 -9.20
N ILE A 754 12.29 6.30 -9.71
CA ILE A 754 11.11 6.70 -8.94
C ILE A 754 10.05 5.60 -9.02
N GLN A 755 10.21 4.59 -8.16
CA GLN A 755 9.33 3.41 -8.14
C GLN A 755 8.29 3.46 -7.00
N THR A 756 8.47 4.33 -6.01
CA THR A 756 7.60 4.48 -4.83
C THR A 756 7.57 5.94 -4.39
N ASN A 757 6.49 6.39 -3.73
CA ASN A 757 6.34 7.77 -3.23
C ASN A 757 6.63 8.85 -4.29
N ILE A 758 6.00 8.70 -5.46
CA ILE A 758 6.16 9.62 -6.61
C ILE A 758 5.93 11.08 -6.20
N PRO A 759 4.90 11.46 -5.41
CA PRO A 759 4.71 12.86 -5.02
C PRO A 759 5.91 13.48 -4.30
N ASP A 760 6.54 12.74 -3.38
CA ASP A 760 7.67 13.23 -2.58
C ASP A 760 8.94 13.29 -3.42
N SER A 761 9.18 12.24 -4.22
CA SER A 761 10.38 12.13 -5.07
C SER A 761 10.41 13.18 -6.18
N MET A 762 9.23 13.63 -6.64
CA MET A 762 9.10 14.60 -7.73
C MET A 762 8.95 16.06 -7.25
N ALA A 763 8.93 16.30 -5.94
CA ALA A 763 8.59 17.62 -5.39
C ALA A 763 9.53 18.75 -5.84
N GLU A 764 10.82 18.45 -6.05
CA GLU A 764 11.84 19.41 -6.49
C GLU A 764 11.75 19.78 -7.98
N PHE A 765 11.08 18.96 -8.80
CA PHE A 765 11.00 19.16 -10.26
C PHE A 765 9.73 19.89 -10.72
N THR A 766 9.17 20.75 -9.86
CA THR A 766 7.95 21.51 -10.15
C THR A 766 8.21 22.79 -10.95
N HIS A 767 9.46 23.20 -11.12
CA HIS A 767 9.86 24.42 -11.84
C HIS A 767 9.17 24.55 -13.22
N PRO A 768 8.68 25.75 -13.63
CA PRO A 768 7.97 25.95 -14.90
C PRO A 768 8.79 25.65 -16.15
N GLY A 769 10.12 25.78 -16.08
CA GLY A 769 11.02 25.40 -17.16
C GLY A 769 11.12 23.89 -17.41
N ILE A 770 10.68 23.06 -16.47
CA ILE A 770 10.54 21.62 -16.66
C ILE A 770 9.12 21.38 -17.20
N VAL A 771 9.02 21.12 -18.50
CA VAL A 771 7.72 21.11 -19.21
C VAL A 771 7.21 19.70 -19.53
N ALA A 772 8.08 18.68 -19.48
CA ALA A 772 7.72 17.33 -19.89
C ALA A 772 8.41 16.22 -19.06
N LEU A 773 7.79 15.05 -19.03
CA LEU A 773 8.32 13.82 -18.45
C LEU A 773 8.28 12.72 -19.52
N VAL A 774 9.43 12.16 -19.84
CA VAL A 774 9.61 11.05 -20.77
C VAL A 774 9.49 9.76 -19.98
N VAL A 775 8.34 9.09 -20.11
CA VAL A 775 7.99 7.93 -19.30
C VAL A 775 8.25 6.66 -20.10
N LYS A 776 9.24 5.87 -19.68
CA LYS A 776 9.56 4.55 -20.24
C LYS A 776 8.98 3.46 -19.33
N PRO A 777 7.86 2.79 -19.68
CA PRO A 777 7.21 1.84 -18.78
C PRO A 777 8.13 0.69 -18.33
N SER A 778 9.01 0.20 -19.19
CA SER A 778 10.02 -0.82 -18.88
C SER A 778 11.02 -0.39 -17.81
N VAL A 779 11.31 0.91 -17.69
CA VAL A 779 12.31 1.46 -16.76
C VAL A 779 11.68 1.91 -15.45
N VAL A 780 10.54 2.60 -15.50
CA VAL A 780 9.84 3.07 -14.30
C VAL A 780 9.11 1.95 -13.54
N GLY A 781 9.02 0.76 -14.14
CA GLY A 781 8.48 -0.44 -13.51
C GLY A 781 7.00 -0.67 -13.75
N GLY A 782 6.57 -0.58 -15.02
CA GLY A 782 5.26 -1.03 -15.49
C GLY A 782 4.24 0.08 -15.74
N PHE A 783 3.03 -0.35 -16.06
CA PHE A 783 1.89 0.48 -16.46
C PHE A 783 1.33 1.25 -15.26
N GLU A 784 1.33 0.67 -14.06
CA GLU A 784 0.90 1.36 -12.84
C GLU A 784 1.77 2.58 -12.55
N ASN A 785 3.10 2.38 -12.48
CA ASN A 785 4.05 3.45 -12.21
C ASN A 785 4.05 4.50 -13.33
N ALA A 786 4.05 4.07 -14.59
CA ALA A 786 3.95 4.97 -15.73
C ALA A 786 2.67 5.84 -15.67
N SER A 787 1.53 5.24 -15.32
CA SER A 787 0.26 5.96 -15.16
C SER A 787 0.28 6.93 -14.00
N ALA A 788 0.94 6.58 -12.88
CA ALA A 788 1.06 7.45 -11.72
C ALA A 788 1.97 8.66 -11.98
N ILE A 789 3.10 8.46 -12.67
CA ILE A 789 4.00 9.54 -13.11
C ILE A 789 3.26 10.46 -14.10
N ALA A 790 2.58 9.90 -15.09
CA ALA A 790 1.79 10.69 -16.04
C ALA A 790 0.64 11.45 -15.37
N ALA A 791 0.00 10.84 -14.36
CA ALA A 791 -1.03 11.52 -13.58
C ALA A 791 -0.47 12.70 -12.78
N TRP A 792 0.74 12.55 -12.21
CA TRP A 792 1.45 13.65 -11.53
C TRP A 792 1.82 14.76 -12.52
N ALA A 793 2.41 14.42 -13.67
CA ALA A 793 2.79 15.38 -14.71
C ALA A 793 1.60 16.27 -15.11
N ARG A 794 0.48 15.62 -15.42
CA ARG A 794 -0.79 16.27 -15.77
C ARG A 794 -1.33 17.17 -14.66
N ILE A 795 -1.26 16.76 -13.39
CA ILE A 795 -1.66 17.60 -12.25
C ILE A 795 -0.81 18.86 -12.16
N LYS A 796 0.46 18.80 -12.57
CA LYS A 796 1.39 19.92 -12.57
C LYS A 796 1.42 20.69 -13.91
N GLY A 797 0.51 20.39 -14.85
CA GLY A 797 0.49 21.03 -16.16
C GLY A 797 1.72 20.73 -17.02
N LYS A 798 2.32 19.56 -16.85
CA LYS A 798 3.48 19.07 -17.61
C LYS A 798 3.04 17.98 -18.59
N LEU A 799 3.70 17.93 -19.74
CA LEU A 799 3.50 16.91 -20.77
C LEU A 799 4.00 15.54 -20.28
N ALA A 800 3.24 14.48 -20.53
CA ALA A 800 3.66 13.09 -20.28
C ALA A 800 3.87 12.35 -21.60
N VAL A 801 5.12 12.01 -21.93
CA VAL A 801 5.49 11.38 -23.20
C VAL A 801 5.87 9.92 -22.95
N ILE A 802 4.98 8.98 -23.30
CA ILE A 802 5.35 7.56 -23.35
C ILE A 802 6.46 7.34 -24.39
N SER A 803 7.54 6.68 -23.98
CA SER A 803 8.68 6.32 -24.83
C SER A 803 9.01 4.83 -24.73
N SER A 804 9.57 4.28 -25.81
CA SER A 804 10.07 2.90 -25.87
C SER A 804 11.58 2.81 -25.62
N THR A 805 12.00 1.65 -25.12
CA THR A 805 13.38 1.18 -24.95
C THR A 805 13.67 0.00 -25.88
N PHE A 806 13.43 0.19 -27.18
CA PHE A 806 13.56 -0.85 -28.20
C PHE A 806 12.67 -2.07 -27.93
N GLU A 807 11.45 -1.86 -27.43
CA GLU A 807 10.42 -2.90 -27.45
C GLU A 807 10.05 -3.25 -28.89
N THR A 808 9.67 -4.52 -29.05
CA THR A 808 9.16 -5.07 -30.30
C THR A 808 7.70 -4.67 -30.51
N SER A 809 7.07 -5.13 -31.59
CA SER A 809 5.66 -4.80 -31.85
C SER A 809 4.69 -5.23 -30.74
N ILE A 810 5.05 -6.17 -29.86
CA ILE A 810 4.21 -6.56 -28.71
C ILE A 810 4.21 -5.48 -27.64
N GLY A 811 5.40 -5.04 -27.19
CA GLY A 811 5.50 -3.93 -26.24
C GLY A 811 4.96 -2.64 -26.83
N LEU A 812 5.30 -2.31 -28.07
CA LEU A 812 4.81 -1.11 -28.75
C LEU A 812 3.28 -1.08 -28.88
N SER A 813 2.64 -2.20 -29.24
CA SER A 813 1.16 -2.27 -29.31
C SER A 813 0.50 -1.98 -27.95
N SER A 814 1.14 -2.40 -26.86
CA SER A 814 0.65 -2.13 -25.51
C SER A 814 0.92 -0.68 -25.10
N TYR A 815 2.07 -0.12 -25.46
CA TYR A 815 2.43 1.28 -25.19
C TYR A 815 1.59 2.27 -26.00
N VAL A 816 1.23 1.96 -27.25
CA VAL A 816 0.30 2.77 -28.06
C VAL A 816 -1.06 2.88 -27.36
N GLN A 817 -1.58 1.77 -26.80
CA GLN A 817 -2.83 1.80 -26.05
C GLN A 817 -2.71 2.54 -24.71
N LEU A 818 -1.56 2.43 -24.02
CA LEU A 818 -1.28 3.23 -22.83
C LEU A 818 -1.18 4.73 -23.14
N ALA A 819 -0.47 5.10 -24.20
CA ALA A 819 -0.33 6.49 -24.65
C ALA A 819 -1.70 7.11 -24.94
N HIS A 820 -2.54 6.42 -25.72
CA HIS A 820 -3.89 6.89 -25.99
C HIS A 820 -4.75 7.00 -24.72
N TYR A 821 -4.62 6.05 -23.78
CA TYR A 821 -5.27 6.13 -22.48
C TYR A 821 -4.86 7.41 -21.74
N LEU A 822 -3.56 7.75 -21.73
CA LEU A 822 -3.06 8.95 -21.06
C LEU A 822 -3.50 10.23 -21.75
N ASP A 823 -3.50 10.28 -23.09
CA ASP A 823 -3.99 11.43 -23.86
C ASP A 823 -5.47 11.72 -23.57
N MET A 824 -6.29 10.67 -23.55
CA MET A 824 -7.70 10.78 -23.16
C MET A 824 -7.82 11.36 -21.75
N ARG A 825 -7.03 10.85 -20.80
CA ARG A 825 -7.02 11.30 -19.41
C ARG A 825 -6.52 12.75 -19.27
N SER A 826 -5.58 13.19 -20.09
CA SER A 826 -5.10 14.58 -20.16
C SER A 826 -6.17 15.50 -20.70
N ALA A 827 -6.78 15.17 -21.84
CA ALA A 827 -7.87 15.94 -22.44
C ALA A 827 -9.10 16.09 -21.50
N GLU A 828 -9.39 15.04 -20.73
CA GLU A 828 -10.42 15.05 -19.68
C GLU A 828 -10.08 16.01 -18.53
N THR A 829 -8.80 16.14 -18.19
CA THR A 829 -8.34 16.98 -17.09
C THR A 829 -8.32 18.45 -17.51
N SER A 830 -7.88 18.77 -18.73
CA SER A 830 -7.96 20.13 -19.26
C SER A 830 -9.40 20.65 -19.29
N GLN A 831 -10.38 19.79 -19.58
CA GLN A 831 -11.81 20.12 -19.47
C GLN A 831 -12.25 20.43 -18.02
N ILE A 832 -11.68 19.74 -17.02
CA ILE A 832 -12.00 19.97 -15.61
C ILE A 832 -11.45 21.31 -15.13
N PHE A 833 -10.26 21.69 -15.62
CA PHE A 833 -9.54 22.91 -15.26
C PHE A 833 -9.78 24.11 -16.20
N ASN A 834 -10.61 23.96 -17.24
CA ASN A 834 -10.85 24.99 -18.26
C ASN A 834 -9.55 25.54 -18.90
N THR A 835 -8.53 24.70 -19.04
CA THR A 835 -7.28 25.05 -19.72
C THR A 835 -7.37 24.75 -21.22
N GLU A 836 -6.59 25.47 -22.05
CA GLU A 836 -6.56 25.22 -23.49
C GLU A 836 -6.26 23.75 -23.78
N ARG A 837 -6.91 23.18 -24.80
CA ARG A 837 -6.59 21.82 -25.24
C ARG A 837 -5.17 21.83 -25.79
N GLU A 838 -4.28 21.10 -25.13
CA GLU A 838 -3.00 20.73 -25.74
C GLU A 838 -3.25 19.95 -27.03
N ASN A 839 -2.37 20.17 -28.01
CA ASN A 839 -2.34 19.39 -29.24
C ASN A 839 -2.09 17.90 -28.92
N SER A 840 -2.46 17.02 -29.86
CA SER A 840 -2.09 15.59 -29.84
C SER A 840 -0.60 15.41 -29.48
N VAL A 841 -0.32 14.60 -28.46
CA VAL A 841 1.05 14.35 -28.00
C VAL A 841 1.73 13.38 -28.95
N ALA A 842 2.85 13.78 -29.54
CA ALA A 842 3.68 12.84 -30.28
C ALA A 842 4.52 12.01 -29.30
N HIS A 843 4.33 10.69 -29.28
CA HIS A 843 4.97 9.79 -28.33
C HIS A 843 6.29 9.22 -28.85
N GLY A 844 7.24 8.94 -27.94
CA GLY A 844 8.60 8.45 -28.23
C GLY A 844 8.65 6.97 -28.62
N LEU A 845 7.81 6.54 -29.56
CA LEU A 845 7.66 5.14 -29.99
C LEU A 845 8.41 4.83 -31.30
N GLY A 846 9.26 5.74 -31.77
CA GLY A 846 9.95 5.68 -33.06
C GLY A 846 11.06 4.61 -33.18
N THR A 847 11.40 3.90 -32.11
CA THR A 847 12.47 2.88 -32.11
C THR A 847 12.16 1.67 -33.00
N TYR A 848 10.90 1.48 -33.41
CA TYR A 848 10.48 0.40 -34.31
C TYR A 848 11.24 0.41 -35.65
N SER A 849 11.62 1.59 -36.13
CA SER A 849 12.32 1.77 -37.41
C SER A 849 13.73 1.16 -37.40
N TRP A 850 14.26 0.86 -36.21
CA TRP A 850 15.59 0.28 -36.05
C TRP A 850 15.56 -1.25 -35.88
N LEU A 851 14.38 -1.87 -35.87
CA LEU A 851 14.21 -3.32 -35.82
C LEU A 851 14.31 -3.89 -37.25
N GLU A 852 15.31 -4.73 -37.54
CA GLU A 852 15.39 -5.42 -38.85
C GLU A 852 14.38 -6.57 -38.95
N GLU A 853 14.01 -7.13 -37.80
CA GLU A 853 13.02 -8.18 -37.65
C GLU A 853 12.23 -8.00 -36.35
N ASP A 854 11.14 -8.76 -36.22
CA ASP A 854 10.21 -8.63 -35.10
C ASP A 854 9.93 -9.99 -34.46
N VAL A 855 9.47 -9.98 -33.21
CA VAL A 855 9.04 -11.19 -32.48
C VAL A 855 7.70 -11.70 -32.96
N THR A 856 6.94 -10.88 -33.67
CA THR A 856 5.69 -11.25 -34.34
C THR A 856 5.92 -11.45 -35.84
N VAL A 857 5.11 -12.30 -36.47
CA VAL A 857 5.14 -12.50 -37.93
C VAL A 857 4.73 -11.23 -38.69
N ASP A 858 3.76 -10.50 -38.14
CA ASP A 858 3.29 -9.22 -38.66
C ASP A 858 3.66 -8.11 -37.66
N SER A 859 4.47 -7.13 -38.09
CA SER A 859 4.83 -5.96 -37.27
C SER A 859 3.67 -4.97 -37.14
N LEU A 860 3.70 -4.16 -36.09
CA LEU A 860 2.75 -3.08 -35.86
C LEU A 860 2.82 -2.07 -37.02
N PRO A 861 1.74 -1.90 -37.81
CA PRO A 861 1.77 -0.98 -38.92
C PRO A 861 1.77 0.48 -38.42
N ILE A 862 2.75 1.24 -38.90
CA ILE A 862 2.85 2.69 -38.68
C ILE A 862 2.74 3.37 -40.04
N TYR A 863 1.71 4.19 -40.21
CA TYR A 863 1.33 4.75 -41.50
C TYR A 863 0.59 6.09 -41.33
N ARG A 864 0.41 6.82 -42.43
CA ARG A 864 -0.36 8.06 -42.45
C ARG A 864 -1.81 7.79 -42.19
N GLN A 865 -2.33 8.39 -41.13
CA GLN A 865 -3.70 8.18 -40.74
C GLN A 865 -4.65 8.87 -41.72
N PRO A 866 -5.75 8.21 -42.15
CA PRO A 866 -6.62 8.76 -43.20
C PRO A 866 -7.25 10.12 -42.87
N HIS A 867 -7.40 10.43 -41.58
CA HIS A 867 -8.20 11.56 -41.08
C HIS A 867 -7.38 12.83 -40.81
N ASN A 868 -6.12 12.70 -40.36
CA ASN A 868 -5.24 13.84 -40.06
C ASN A 868 -3.98 13.88 -40.94
N GLN A 869 -3.74 12.85 -41.78
CA GLN A 869 -2.53 12.69 -42.60
C GLN A 869 -1.22 12.59 -41.81
N HIS A 870 -1.27 12.52 -40.48
CA HIS A 870 -0.10 12.37 -39.63
C HIS A 870 0.35 10.91 -39.59
N LEU A 871 1.65 10.68 -39.43
CA LEU A 871 2.18 9.35 -39.18
C LEU A 871 1.96 8.95 -37.72
N GLY A 872 1.34 7.79 -37.52
CA GLY A 872 1.03 7.29 -36.19
C GLY A 872 0.67 5.81 -36.18
N ALA A 873 0.44 5.28 -34.97
CA ALA A 873 -0.03 3.91 -34.79
C ALA A 873 -1.53 3.88 -34.49
N SER A 874 -2.24 2.98 -35.17
CA SER A 874 -3.67 2.74 -34.97
C SER A 874 -3.91 1.87 -33.74
N ILE A 875 -4.86 2.28 -32.88
CA ILE A 875 -5.27 1.51 -31.70
C ILE A 875 -5.89 0.17 -32.10
N THR A 876 -6.59 0.14 -33.24
CA THR A 876 -7.24 -1.08 -33.75
C THR A 876 -6.21 -2.09 -34.26
N ASP A 877 -5.14 -1.62 -34.91
CA ASP A 877 -4.09 -2.50 -35.40
C ASP A 877 -3.24 -3.05 -34.24
N ALA A 878 -2.95 -2.21 -33.24
CA ALA A 878 -2.31 -2.63 -31.99
C ALA A 878 -3.13 -3.72 -31.25
N ASP A 879 -4.45 -3.53 -31.09
CA ASP A 879 -5.33 -4.55 -30.48
C ASP A 879 -5.36 -5.85 -31.30
N ARG A 880 -5.46 -5.73 -32.63
CA ARG A 880 -5.46 -6.90 -33.52
C ARG A 880 -4.17 -7.71 -33.39
N LEU A 881 -3.02 -7.04 -33.30
CA LEU A 881 -1.71 -7.68 -33.14
C LEU A 881 -1.62 -8.45 -31.82
N LEU A 882 -2.03 -7.83 -30.70
CA LEU A 882 -2.02 -8.48 -29.38
C LEU A 882 -2.95 -9.71 -29.32
N ARG A 883 -4.14 -9.63 -29.91
CA ARG A 883 -5.11 -10.75 -29.93
C ARG A 883 -4.69 -11.91 -30.82
N ASN A 884 -4.00 -11.62 -31.93
CA ASN A 884 -3.61 -12.61 -32.92
C ASN A 884 -2.10 -12.90 -32.89
N PHE A 885 -1.44 -12.60 -31.78
CA PHE A 885 0.00 -12.75 -31.65
C PHE A 885 0.43 -14.17 -32.02
N LYS A 886 1.41 -14.24 -32.93
CA LYS A 886 2.10 -15.46 -33.32
C LYS A 886 3.59 -15.19 -33.28
N MET A 887 4.28 -15.92 -32.41
CA MET A 887 5.73 -15.83 -32.28
C MET A 887 6.41 -16.15 -33.63
N ASN A 888 7.27 -15.25 -34.08
CA ASN A 888 8.13 -15.45 -35.23
C ASN A 888 9.20 -16.51 -34.90
N PRO A 889 9.22 -17.67 -35.58
CA PRO A 889 10.20 -18.72 -35.29
C PRO A 889 11.65 -18.30 -35.48
N LYS A 890 11.92 -17.24 -36.27
CA LYS A 890 13.27 -16.71 -36.47
C LYS A 890 13.78 -15.93 -35.26
N ALA A 891 12.89 -15.22 -34.56
CA ALA A 891 13.23 -14.46 -33.36
C ALA A 891 13.32 -15.33 -32.10
N LEU A 892 12.74 -16.54 -32.12
CA LEU A 892 12.74 -17.46 -30.98
C LEU A 892 14.12 -18.11 -30.79
N ILE A 893 14.78 -17.82 -29.67
CA ILE A 893 16.05 -18.47 -29.29
C ILE A 893 15.76 -19.73 -28.46
N LYS A 894 14.92 -19.61 -27.43
CA LYS A 894 14.67 -20.71 -26.47
C LYS A 894 13.32 -20.60 -25.81
N SER A 895 12.66 -21.75 -25.62
CA SER A 895 11.45 -21.89 -24.81
C SER A 895 11.78 -22.45 -23.43
N TYR A 896 11.01 -22.02 -22.44
CA TYR A 896 11.16 -22.48 -21.07
C TYR A 896 9.83 -23.00 -20.53
N SER A 897 9.91 -24.07 -19.74
CA SER A 897 8.76 -24.66 -19.05
C SER A 897 9.03 -24.73 -17.55
N ASP A 898 7.96 -24.94 -16.76
CA ASP A 898 8.08 -25.14 -15.32
C ASP A 898 8.98 -26.34 -15.01
N VAL A 899 9.94 -26.15 -14.10
CA VAL A 899 10.87 -27.20 -13.70
C VAL A 899 10.26 -28.02 -12.57
N CYS A 900 10.21 -29.34 -12.74
CA CYS A 900 9.74 -30.26 -11.71
C CYS A 900 10.76 -30.38 -10.57
N VAL A 901 10.26 -30.36 -9.33
CA VAL A 901 11.06 -30.68 -8.14
C VAL A 901 10.95 -32.17 -7.88
N SER A 902 12.09 -32.87 -7.90
CA SER A 902 12.16 -34.28 -7.55
C SER A 902 12.23 -34.44 -6.04
N ALA A 903 11.50 -35.40 -5.48
CA ALA A 903 11.49 -35.69 -4.05
C ALA A 903 11.84 -37.16 -3.81
N TYR A 904 12.77 -37.42 -2.90
CA TYR A 904 13.17 -38.78 -2.50
C TYR A 904 13.62 -38.83 -1.05
N GLN A 905 13.71 -40.05 -0.50
CA GLN A 905 14.24 -40.30 0.83
C GLN A 905 15.57 -41.06 0.74
N LEU A 906 16.53 -40.68 1.58
CA LEU A 906 17.82 -41.37 1.70
C LEU A 906 18.10 -41.70 3.16
N ASP A 907 18.54 -42.93 3.40
CA ASP A 907 18.94 -43.38 4.72
C ASP A 907 20.44 -43.15 4.95
N VAL A 908 20.77 -42.54 6.09
CA VAL A 908 22.13 -42.32 6.57
C VAL A 908 22.29 -42.94 7.94
N LYS A 909 23.35 -43.74 8.12
CA LYS A 909 23.60 -44.46 9.37
C LYS A 909 24.69 -43.74 10.16
N VAL A 910 24.31 -43.11 11.28
CA VAL A 910 25.27 -42.48 12.19
C VAL A 910 25.16 -43.15 13.55
N GLY A 911 26.23 -43.84 13.96
CA GLY A 911 26.22 -44.68 15.16
C GLY A 911 25.22 -45.84 15.05
N ARG A 912 24.32 -45.95 16.04
CA ARG A 912 23.28 -47.01 16.10
C ARG A 912 21.92 -46.59 15.53
N PHE A 913 21.84 -45.41 14.90
CA PHE A 913 20.60 -44.85 14.38
C PHE A 913 20.68 -44.65 12.86
N SER A 914 19.55 -44.92 12.20
CA SER A 914 19.31 -44.64 10.80
C SER A 914 18.44 -43.39 10.71
N TYR A 915 18.94 -42.40 9.98
CA TYR A 915 18.25 -41.16 9.67
C TYR A 915 17.73 -41.25 8.24
N SER A 916 16.43 -41.36 8.09
CA SER A 916 15.76 -41.33 6.79
C SER A 916 15.45 -39.88 6.46
N ILE A 917 16.24 -39.28 5.57
CA ILE A 917 16.20 -37.86 5.27
C ILE A 917 15.40 -37.61 4.00
N ASN A 918 14.40 -36.73 4.07
CA ASN A 918 13.67 -36.26 2.91
C ASN A 918 14.48 -35.17 2.19
N VAL A 919 14.65 -35.36 0.88
CA VAL A 919 15.45 -34.50 0.00
C VAL A 919 14.58 -34.05 -1.16
N LEU A 920 14.63 -32.76 -1.46
CA LEU A 920 14.03 -32.17 -2.64
C LEU A 920 15.16 -31.62 -3.53
N GLU A 921 15.12 -31.88 -4.83
CA GLU A 921 16.13 -31.38 -5.77
C GLU A 921 15.54 -30.82 -7.06
N VAL A 922 16.22 -29.83 -7.62
CA VAL A 922 15.88 -29.19 -8.90
C VAL A 922 17.15 -28.62 -9.56
N GLY A 923 17.17 -28.58 -10.89
CA GLY A 923 18.33 -28.13 -11.68
C GLY A 923 19.11 -29.29 -12.31
N ASP A 924 20.03 -28.95 -13.22
CA ASP A 924 20.80 -29.93 -14.00
C ASP A 924 21.90 -30.61 -13.16
N ASN A 925 22.10 -31.92 -13.39
CA ASN A 925 23.14 -32.71 -12.72
C ASN A 925 24.55 -32.33 -13.17
N ASP A 926 24.69 -31.76 -14.36
CA ASP A 926 25.99 -31.36 -14.93
C ASP A 926 26.46 -29.97 -14.46
N ASN A 927 25.66 -29.27 -13.63
CA ASN A 927 26.03 -27.96 -13.12
C ASN A 927 27.12 -28.06 -12.04
N SER A 928 28.23 -27.35 -12.25
CA SER A 928 29.36 -27.30 -11.31
C SER A 928 29.02 -26.67 -9.95
N ASN A 929 28.02 -25.80 -9.89
CA ASN A 929 27.56 -25.17 -8.66
C ASN A 929 26.44 -26.00 -8.02
N VAL A 930 26.64 -26.44 -6.78
CA VAL A 930 25.64 -27.19 -6.01
C VAL A 930 25.31 -26.46 -4.71
N LEU A 931 24.04 -26.04 -4.57
CA LEU A 931 23.50 -25.34 -3.41
C LEU A 931 22.70 -26.30 -2.53
N ILE A 932 22.99 -26.31 -1.23
CA ILE A 932 22.27 -27.12 -0.22
C ILE A 932 21.53 -26.19 0.73
N PHE A 933 20.20 -26.28 0.77
CA PHE A 933 19.34 -25.41 1.56
C PHE A 933 18.90 -26.07 2.87
N LEU A 934 19.18 -25.39 3.99
CA LEU A 934 18.89 -25.84 5.36
C LEU A 934 17.90 -24.88 6.04
N HIS A 935 16.70 -25.36 6.36
CA HIS A 935 15.63 -24.55 6.94
C HIS A 935 15.81 -24.25 8.45
N GLY A 936 15.01 -23.31 8.96
CA GLY A 936 14.94 -22.98 10.39
C GLY A 936 14.09 -23.95 11.21
N PHE A 937 14.01 -23.75 12.54
CA PHE A 937 13.09 -24.53 13.38
C PHE A 937 11.63 -24.38 12.91
N LEU A 938 10.87 -25.48 12.87
CA LEU A 938 9.52 -25.60 12.27
C LEU A 938 9.44 -25.44 10.74
N GLY A 939 10.53 -25.12 10.05
CA GLY A 939 10.56 -25.09 8.59
C GLY A 939 10.64 -26.50 7.98
N THR A 940 10.55 -26.56 6.66
CA THR A 940 10.83 -27.78 5.85
C THR A 940 11.60 -27.41 4.59
N GLY A 941 12.06 -28.38 3.82
CA GLY A 941 12.67 -28.17 2.50
C GLY A 941 11.74 -27.48 1.51
N GLN A 942 10.42 -27.56 1.72
CA GLN A 942 9.40 -26.88 0.88
C GLN A 942 9.54 -25.36 0.94
N ASP A 943 9.98 -24.80 2.08
CA ASP A 943 10.17 -23.36 2.28
C ASP A 943 11.17 -22.77 1.26
N TRP A 944 12.02 -23.61 0.65
CA TRP A 944 13.04 -23.20 -0.31
C TRP A 944 12.65 -23.36 -1.77
N ILE A 945 11.58 -24.09 -2.11
CA ILE A 945 11.23 -24.40 -3.51
C ILE A 945 11.19 -23.16 -4.42
N PRO A 946 10.55 -22.04 -4.04
CA PRO A 946 10.53 -20.86 -4.89
C PRO A 946 11.94 -20.33 -5.23
N ILE A 947 12.83 -20.28 -4.22
CA ILE A 947 14.23 -19.85 -4.39
C ILE A 947 15.03 -20.88 -5.20
N MET A 948 14.84 -22.17 -4.94
CA MET A 948 15.50 -23.25 -5.66
C MET A 948 15.13 -23.26 -7.14
N LYS A 949 13.85 -23.05 -7.48
CA LYS A 949 13.38 -22.94 -8.86
C LYS A 949 13.95 -21.71 -9.56
N ALA A 950 14.03 -20.58 -8.87
CA ALA A 950 14.66 -19.37 -9.40
C ALA A 950 16.12 -19.64 -9.80
N LEU A 951 16.89 -20.25 -8.91
CA LEU A 951 18.32 -20.52 -9.09
C LEU A 951 18.63 -21.77 -9.93
N SER A 952 17.62 -22.54 -10.36
CA SER A 952 17.84 -23.83 -11.03
C SER A 952 18.53 -23.72 -12.40
N GLY A 953 18.53 -22.52 -13.00
CA GLY A 953 19.30 -22.22 -14.22
C GLY A 953 20.80 -22.01 -13.94
N SER A 954 21.14 -21.57 -12.73
CA SER A 954 22.49 -21.15 -12.33
C SER A 954 23.20 -22.18 -11.45
N ALA A 955 22.46 -23.04 -10.74
CA ALA A 955 22.99 -24.07 -9.84
C ALA A 955 22.05 -25.28 -9.70
N LYS A 956 22.62 -26.45 -9.39
CA LYS A 956 21.84 -27.59 -8.85
C LYS A 956 21.43 -27.25 -7.42
N CYS A 957 20.14 -27.22 -7.14
CA CYS A 957 19.58 -26.82 -5.86
C CYS A 957 18.98 -28.02 -5.14
N ILE A 958 19.37 -28.22 -3.88
CA ILE A 958 18.92 -29.36 -3.06
C ILE A 958 18.48 -28.82 -1.69
N SER A 959 17.25 -29.08 -1.27
CA SER A 959 16.80 -28.79 0.10
C SER A 959 16.54 -30.06 0.89
N ILE A 960 16.75 -29.96 2.19
CA ILE A 960 16.72 -31.10 3.11
C ILE A 960 15.79 -30.78 4.27
N ASP A 961 14.87 -31.71 4.57
CA ASP A 961 14.18 -31.70 5.87
C ASP A 961 15.18 -32.14 6.95
N LEU A 962 15.55 -31.22 7.82
CA LEU A 962 16.48 -31.50 8.92
C LEU A 962 15.89 -32.57 9.86
N PRO A 963 16.73 -33.39 10.52
CA PRO A 963 16.26 -34.42 11.45
C PRO A 963 15.24 -33.89 12.47
N GLY A 964 14.11 -34.60 12.62
CA GLY A 964 12.99 -34.22 13.48
C GLY A 964 12.01 -33.21 12.87
N HIS A 965 12.16 -32.86 11.59
CA HIS A 965 11.26 -31.95 10.85
C HIS A 965 10.70 -32.60 9.59
N GLY A 966 9.60 -32.03 9.08
CA GLY A 966 8.99 -32.42 7.81
C GLY A 966 8.73 -33.93 7.70
N ARG A 967 9.27 -34.53 6.65
CA ARG A 967 9.14 -35.97 6.35
C ARG A 967 10.35 -36.80 6.79
N SER A 968 11.36 -36.18 7.39
CA SER A 968 12.56 -36.88 7.87
C SER A 968 12.28 -37.66 9.15
N LYS A 969 12.74 -38.92 9.22
CA LYS A 969 12.48 -39.83 10.33
C LYS A 969 13.77 -40.38 10.93
N ILE A 970 13.74 -40.66 12.23
CA ILE A 970 14.88 -41.21 12.97
C ILE A 970 14.46 -42.58 13.53
N GLN A 971 15.22 -43.62 13.21
CA GLN A 971 14.92 -44.99 13.62
C GLN A 971 16.18 -45.69 14.20
N PRO A 972 16.04 -46.58 15.19
CA PRO A 972 17.14 -47.43 15.63
C PRO A 972 17.47 -48.49 14.57
N CYS A 973 18.77 -48.77 14.36
CA CYS A 973 19.24 -49.72 13.33
C CYS A 973 18.89 -51.18 13.64
N ASP A 974 18.77 -51.56 14.92
CA ASP A 974 18.51 -52.92 15.37
C ASP A 974 17.37 -52.94 16.40
N GLY A 975 16.40 -53.86 16.26
CA GLY A 975 15.24 -54.01 17.15
C GLY A 975 15.54 -54.48 18.59
N GLY A 976 16.76 -54.26 19.10
CA GLY A 976 17.22 -54.72 20.41
C GLY A 976 17.60 -53.57 21.37
N SER A 977 17.05 -53.64 22.59
CA SER A 977 17.45 -52.90 23.82
C SER A 977 17.58 -51.36 23.73
N ARG A 978 16.61 -50.66 24.34
CA ARG A 978 16.48 -49.18 24.47
C ARG A 978 17.53 -48.52 25.38
N ILE A 979 18.83 -48.74 25.18
CA ILE A 979 19.87 -48.03 25.95
C ILE A 979 20.64 -47.09 25.02
N GLY A 980 20.18 -45.84 24.97
CA GLY A 980 20.74 -44.73 24.20
C GLY A 980 19.68 -44.06 23.33
N GLU A 981 19.63 -42.72 23.33
CA GLU A 981 18.73 -41.94 22.46
C GLU A 981 19.49 -41.33 21.27
N PRO A 982 18.84 -41.12 20.10
CA PRO A 982 19.50 -40.50 18.95
C PRO A 982 19.83 -39.04 19.24
N SER A 983 21.08 -38.59 19.07
CA SER A 983 21.43 -37.18 19.30
C SER A 983 21.12 -36.32 18.09
N LEU A 984 20.55 -35.15 18.36
CA LEU A 984 20.33 -34.03 17.44
C LEU A 984 21.18 -32.82 17.82
N SER A 985 22.38 -33.01 18.39
CA SER A 985 23.33 -31.91 18.56
C SER A 985 23.77 -31.34 17.20
N ILE A 986 24.32 -30.13 17.18
CA ILE A 986 24.77 -29.50 15.93
C ILE A 986 25.84 -30.35 15.24
N GLU A 987 26.70 -31.01 16.02
CA GLU A 987 27.75 -31.92 15.55
C GLU A 987 27.16 -33.20 14.97
N ALA A 988 26.17 -33.80 15.64
CA ALA A 988 25.50 -35.00 15.16
C ALA A 988 24.74 -34.74 13.85
N VAL A 989 24.03 -33.61 13.75
CA VAL A 989 23.32 -33.22 12.52
C VAL A 989 24.32 -32.90 11.40
N ALA A 990 25.42 -32.21 11.70
CA ALA A 990 26.47 -31.95 10.72
C ALA A 990 27.11 -33.25 10.17
N GLU A 991 27.30 -34.26 11.02
CA GLU A 991 27.79 -35.58 10.61
C GLU A 991 26.79 -36.31 9.70
N VAL A 992 25.50 -36.31 10.06
CA VAL A 992 24.42 -36.86 9.22
C VAL A 992 24.40 -36.18 7.85
N LEU A 993 24.49 -34.85 7.82
CA LEU A 993 24.52 -34.08 6.58
C LEU A 993 25.79 -34.35 5.77
N SER A 994 26.97 -34.46 6.40
CA SER A 994 28.22 -34.77 5.69
C SER A 994 28.13 -36.11 4.95
N GLN A 995 27.66 -37.16 5.64
CA GLN A 995 27.47 -38.48 5.03
C GLN A 995 26.35 -38.49 3.98
N LEU A 996 25.28 -37.71 4.16
CA LEU A 996 24.24 -37.54 3.16
C LEU A 996 24.81 -36.89 1.88
N LEU A 997 25.59 -35.82 2.04
CA LEU A 997 26.17 -35.07 0.93
C LEU A 997 27.20 -35.90 0.15
N GLU A 998 27.93 -36.81 0.79
CA GLU A 998 28.80 -37.78 0.11
C GLU A 998 28.02 -38.73 -0.83
N LYS A 999 26.77 -39.05 -0.49
CA LYS A 999 25.91 -39.92 -1.32
C LYS A 999 25.25 -39.18 -2.48
N ILE A 1000 24.92 -37.90 -2.30
CA ILE A 1000 24.15 -37.12 -3.28
C ILE A 1000 25.05 -36.38 -4.27
N VAL A 1001 26.21 -35.89 -3.80
CA VAL A 1001 27.07 -34.99 -4.59
C VAL A 1001 28.52 -35.45 -4.47
N PRO A 1002 29.25 -35.72 -5.57
CA PRO A 1002 30.66 -36.11 -5.47
C PRO A 1002 31.58 -34.93 -5.11
N GLY A 1003 31.28 -33.72 -5.61
CA GLY A 1003 32.07 -32.51 -5.42
C GLY A 1003 31.81 -31.75 -4.12
N LYS A 1004 32.38 -30.55 -4.02
CA LYS A 1004 32.08 -29.61 -2.94
C LYS A 1004 30.72 -28.94 -3.16
N VAL A 1005 30.14 -28.43 -2.07
CA VAL A 1005 28.83 -27.76 -2.08
C VAL A 1005 28.89 -26.40 -1.39
N ILE A 1006 27.91 -25.55 -1.68
CA ILE A 1006 27.68 -24.29 -0.97
C ILE A 1006 26.42 -24.46 -0.12
N LEU A 1007 26.53 -24.15 1.18
CA LEU A 1007 25.41 -24.27 2.11
C LEU A 1007 24.64 -22.95 2.19
N VAL A 1008 23.32 -23.00 2.09
CA VAL A 1008 22.43 -21.85 2.33
C VAL A 1008 21.56 -22.20 3.52
N GLY A 1009 21.81 -21.56 4.66
CA GLY A 1009 21.09 -21.87 5.89
C GLY A 1009 20.29 -20.68 6.40
N TYR A 1010 19.09 -20.95 6.92
CA TYR A 1010 18.26 -19.97 7.63
C TYR A 1010 18.13 -20.30 9.13
N SER A 1011 18.36 -19.31 10.00
CA SER A 1011 18.18 -19.39 11.46
C SER A 1011 18.85 -20.62 12.10
N MET A 1012 18.11 -21.68 12.43
CA MET A 1012 18.69 -22.96 12.89
C MET A 1012 19.60 -23.60 11.84
N GLY A 1013 19.13 -23.72 10.59
CA GLY A 1013 19.92 -24.20 9.46
C GLY A 1013 21.13 -23.30 9.16
N ALA A 1014 21.04 -21.99 9.40
CA ALA A 1014 22.17 -21.06 9.27
C ALA A 1014 23.31 -21.38 10.25
N ARG A 1015 22.96 -21.80 11.47
CA ARG A 1015 23.96 -22.21 12.49
C ARG A 1015 24.63 -23.52 12.08
N ILE A 1016 23.87 -24.49 11.58
CA ILE A 1016 24.40 -25.75 11.06
C ILE A 1016 25.31 -25.50 9.86
N ALA A 1017 24.87 -24.66 8.91
CA ALA A 1017 25.67 -24.27 7.75
C ALA A 1017 26.99 -23.60 8.16
N LEU A 1018 26.95 -22.67 9.12
CA LEU A 1018 28.14 -22.01 9.65
C LEU A 1018 29.09 -23.00 10.34
N TYR A 1019 28.54 -23.91 11.15
CA TYR A 1019 29.34 -24.96 11.80
C TYR A 1019 30.05 -25.85 10.77
N MET A 1020 29.32 -26.32 9.76
CA MET A 1020 29.88 -27.14 8.69
C MET A 1020 30.89 -26.38 7.83
N ALA A 1021 30.68 -25.09 7.55
CA ALA A 1021 31.64 -24.27 6.82
C ALA A 1021 32.99 -24.14 7.56
N LEU A 1022 32.95 -24.11 8.90
CA LEU A 1022 34.14 -24.01 9.76
C LEU A 1022 34.83 -25.36 10.00
N ARG A 1023 34.09 -26.48 10.04
CA ARG A 1023 34.61 -27.80 10.43
C ARG A 1023 34.74 -28.81 9.30
N CYS A 1024 34.01 -28.62 8.20
CA CYS A 1024 33.92 -29.53 7.06
C CYS A 1024 34.38 -28.87 5.75
N SER A 1025 35.47 -28.07 5.80
CA SER A 1025 35.98 -27.29 4.66
C SER A 1025 36.46 -28.13 3.46
N THR A 1026 36.60 -29.45 3.63
CA THR A 1026 36.87 -30.39 2.52
C THR A 1026 35.64 -30.61 1.64
N LYS A 1027 34.43 -30.50 2.20
CA LYS A 1027 33.16 -30.72 1.51
C LYS A 1027 32.37 -29.43 1.25
N VAL A 1028 32.54 -28.42 2.11
CA VAL A 1028 31.87 -27.12 1.99
C VAL A 1028 32.82 -26.09 1.38
N ASP A 1029 32.42 -25.50 0.25
CA ASP A 1029 33.21 -24.46 -0.44
C ASP A 1029 32.80 -23.04 -0.02
N GLY A 1030 31.56 -22.86 0.41
CA GLY A 1030 31.02 -21.59 0.86
C GLY A 1030 29.76 -21.76 1.69
N ALA A 1031 29.38 -20.74 2.46
CA ALA A 1031 28.09 -20.72 3.15
C ALA A 1031 27.42 -19.33 3.15
N VAL A 1032 26.13 -19.32 2.81
CA VAL A 1032 25.21 -18.19 2.97
C VAL A 1032 24.40 -18.40 4.25
N VAL A 1033 24.61 -17.51 5.22
CA VAL A 1033 24.10 -17.57 6.59
C VAL A 1033 23.02 -16.51 6.76
N ILE A 1034 21.76 -16.91 6.64
CA ILE A 1034 20.59 -16.02 6.73
C ILE A 1034 20.05 -16.01 8.16
N SER A 1035 20.10 -14.85 8.81
CA SER A 1035 19.66 -14.65 10.19
C SER A 1035 20.24 -15.69 11.17
N GLY A 1036 21.53 -16.02 10.99
CA GLY A 1036 22.27 -17.02 11.77
C GLY A 1036 23.09 -16.40 12.91
N SER A 1037 23.66 -17.25 13.78
CA SER A 1037 24.51 -16.79 14.88
C SER A 1037 25.67 -17.77 15.17
N PRO A 1038 26.87 -17.28 15.52
CA PRO A 1038 27.99 -18.12 15.95
C PRO A 1038 27.77 -18.80 17.32
N GLY A 1039 26.64 -18.54 18.00
CA GLY A 1039 26.34 -19.06 19.33
C GLY A 1039 26.49 -18.00 20.42
N LEU A 1040 26.16 -18.34 21.67
CA LEU A 1040 26.38 -17.44 22.81
C LEU A 1040 27.82 -17.59 23.31
N PRO A 1041 28.55 -16.47 23.55
CA PRO A 1041 29.93 -16.54 24.02
C PRO A 1041 30.04 -16.88 25.51
N ASP A 1042 29.03 -16.54 26.30
CA ASP A 1042 29.04 -16.68 27.76
C ASP A 1042 28.34 -17.96 28.24
N GLU A 1043 28.96 -18.67 29.19
CA GLU A 1043 28.43 -19.95 29.70
C GLU A 1043 27.12 -19.78 30.48
N SER A 1044 26.96 -18.66 31.20
CA SER A 1044 25.74 -18.30 31.92
C SER A 1044 24.53 -18.16 31.00
N GLY A 1045 24.67 -17.38 29.93
CA GLY A 1045 23.66 -17.13 28.92
C GLY A 1045 23.32 -18.40 28.16
N ARG A 1046 24.31 -19.26 27.90
CA ARG A 1046 24.10 -20.61 27.37
C ARG A 1046 23.21 -21.47 28.26
N LYS A 1047 23.49 -21.55 29.56
CA LYS A 1047 22.67 -22.31 30.53
C LYS A 1047 21.25 -21.76 30.61
N ILE A 1048 21.08 -20.44 30.70
CA ILE A 1048 19.77 -19.79 30.73
C ILE A 1048 18.98 -20.09 29.45
N ARG A 1049 19.64 -20.01 28.29
CA ARG A 1049 19.00 -20.24 27.00
C ARG A 1049 18.60 -21.69 26.81
N ALA A 1050 19.48 -22.64 27.17
CA ALA A 1050 19.16 -24.07 27.15
C ALA A 1050 17.93 -24.38 28.01
N ALA A 1051 17.88 -23.86 29.26
CA ALA A 1051 16.73 -24.06 30.14
C ALA A 1051 15.41 -23.49 29.57
N LYS A 1052 15.47 -22.33 28.89
CA LYS A 1052 14.30 -21.74 28.20
C LYS A 1052 13.81 -22.59 27.03
N ASP A 1053 14.73 -23.07 26.19
CA ASP A 1053 14.37 -23.93 25.05
C ASP A 1053 13.83 -25.29 25.53
N ASP A 1054 14.36 -25.86 26.62
CA ASP A 1054 13.83 -27.09 27.25
C ASP A 1054 12.42 -26.90 27.80
N SER A 1055 12.16 -25.75 28.42
CA SER A 1055 10.82 -25.40 28.89
C SER A 1055 9.82 -25.33 27.73
N ARG A 1056 10.25 -24.75 26.60
CA ARG A 1056 9.44 -24.66 25.38
C ARG A 1056 9.23 -26.02 24.73
N ALA A 1057 10.25 -26.87 24.68
CA ALA A 1057 10.14 -28.24 24.19
C ALA A 1057 9.16 -29.07 25.03
N ARG A 1058 9.21 -28.95 26.36
CA ARG A 1058 8.23 -29.58 27.25
C ARG A 1058 6.82 -29.05 26.98
N SER A 1059 6.66 -27.73 26.84
CA SER A 1059 5.37 -27.11 26.49
C SER A 1059 4.81 -27.65 25.17
N LEU A 1060 5.66 -27.81 24.14
CA LEU A 1060 5.27 -28.39 22.85
C LEU A 1060 4.75 -29.82 23.00
N ILE A 1061 5.41 -30.66 23.80
CA ILE A 1061 4.97 -32.04 24.07
C ILE A 1061 3.66 -32.04 24.88
N THR A 1062 3.54 -31.18 25.88
CA THR A 1062 2.41 -31.16 26.81
C THR A 1062 1.13 -30.60 26.19
N PHE A 1063 1.21 -29.50 25.45
CA PHE A 1063 0.05 -28.78 24.93
C PHE A 1063 -0.20 -29.01 23.43
N GLY A 1064 0.73 -29.69 22.74
CA GLY A 1064 0.65 -29.94 21.31
C GLY A 1064 1.15 -28.78 20.45
N LEU A 1065 1.17 -29.02 19.14
CA LEU A 1065 1.82 -28.13 18.17
C LEU A 1065 1.03 -26.83 17.92
N VAL A 1066 -0.29 -26.88 17.80
CA VAL A 1066 -1.10 -25.68 17.48
C VAL A 1066 -0.96 -24.59 18.55
N PRO A 1067 -1.18 -24.85 19.86
CA PRO A 1067 -0.98 -23.82 20.90
C PRO A 1067 0.48 -23.35 21.01
N PHE A 1068 1.43 -24.22 20.66
CA PHE A 1068 2.84 -23.86 20.60
C PHE A 1068 3.12 -22.88 19.46
N LEU A 1069 2.55 -23.08 18.27
CA LEU A 1069 2.72 -22.17 17.13
C LEU A 1069 2.17 -20.77 17.46
N ASP A 1070 1.00 -20.68 18.08
CA ASP A 1070 0.42 -19.41 18.52
C ASP A 1070 1.39 -18.67 19.44
N THR A 1071 1.85 -19.34 20.50
CA THR A 1071 2.80 -18.75 21.47
C THR A 1071 4.14 -18.41 20.82
N TRP A 1072 4.64 -19.25 19.91
CA TRP A 1072 5.93 -19.06 19.24
C TRP A 1072 5.91 -17.84 18.33
N TYR A 1073 4.88 -17.72 17.48
CA TYR A 1073 4.76 -16.60 16.54
C TYR A 1073 4.27 -15.31 17.18
N CYS A 1074 3.74 -15.31 18.41
CA CYS A 1074 3.49 -14.07 19.17
C CYS A 1074 4.77 -13.32 19.57
N GLY A 1075 5.94 -13.96 19.55
CA GLY A 1075 7.20 -13.31 19.95
C GLY A 1075 7.62 -12.15 19.03
N ASP A 1076 8.37 -11.20 19.57
CA ASP A 1076 8.81 -9.97 18.85
C ASP A 1076 9.61 -10.26 17.58
N LEU A 1077 10.36 -11.38 17.54
CA LEU A 1077 11.16 -11.80 16.39
C LEU A 1077 10.33 -11.95 15.10
N TRP A 1078 9.05 -12.27 15.24
CA TRP A 1078 8.15 -12.55 14.12
C TRP A 1078 7.28 -11.37 13.73
N LYS A 1079 7.49 -10.19 14.32
CA LYS A 1079 6.65 -9.00 14.10
C LYS A 1079 6.45 -8.70 12.61
N SER A 1080 7.54 -8.55 11.88
CA SER A 1080 7.50 -8.31 10.43
C SER A 1080 6.86 -9.48 9.67
N PHE A 1081 7.25 -10.73 9.97
CA PHE A 1081 6.70 -11.89 9.27
C PHE A 1081 5.20 -12.09 9.48
N ARG A 1082 4.64 -11.66 10.62
CA ARG A 1082 3.17 -11.70 10.87
C ARG A 1082 2.38 -10.77 9.94
N GLU A 1083 3.01 -9.72 9.41
CA GLU A 1083 2.39 -8.80 8.44
C GLU A 1083 2.40 -9.38 7.02
N HIS A 1084 3.18 -10.44 6.78
CA HIS A 1084 3.33 -11.04 5.46
C HIS A 1084 2.06 -11.75 4.99
N PRO A 1085 1.59 -11.58 3.74
CA PRO A 1085 0.33 -12.14 3.24
C PRO A 1085 0.26 -13.66 3.33
N SER A 1086 1.37 -14.34 3.07
CA SER A 1086 1.46 -15.80 3.13
C SER A 1086 1.67 -16.38 4.54
N PHE A 1087 1.78 -15.54 5.58
CA PHE A 1087 2.09 -15.96 6.95
C PHE A 1087 1.18 -17.11 7.41
N LYS A 1088 -0.13 -16.99 7.18
CA LYS A 1088 -1.12 -17.96 7.63
C LYS A 1088 -1.00 -19.29 6.92
N ASN A 1089 -0.92 -19.28 5.60
CA ASN A 1089 -0.71 -20.50 4.81
C ASN A 1089 0.56 -21.23 5.26
N ILE A 1090 1.63 -20.48 5.55
CA ILE A 1090 2.88 -21.05 6.08
C ILE A 1090 2.68 -21.64 7.48
N VAL A 1091 2.01 -20.94 8.40
CA VAL A 1091 1.76 -21.47 9.75
C VAL A 1091 0.83 -22.69 9.73
N VAL A 1092 -0.19 -22.70 8.87
CA VAL A 1092 -1.07 -23.85 8.64
C VAL A 1092 -0.26 -25.04 8.14
N ASN A 1093 0.58 -24.87 7.11
CA ASN A 1093 1.48 -25.93 6.64
C ASN A 1093 2.41 -26.42 7.75
N ARG A 1094 2.91 -25.52 8.61
CA ARG A 1094 3.74 -25.90 9.76
C ARG A 1094 2.99 -26.68 10.82
N SER A 1095 1.67 -26.48 10.96
CA SER A 1095 0.81 -27.24 11.89
C SER A 1095 0.63 -28.72 11.50
N GLU A 1096 0.97 -29.08 10.27
CA GLU A 1096 0.89 -30.45 9.76
C GLU A 1096 2.12 -31.32 10.13
N HIS A 1097 3.06 -30.80 10.91
CA HIS A 1097 4.19 -31.61 11.39
C HIS A 1097 3.72 -32.78 12.25
N GLY A 1098 3.99 -34.01 11.77
CA GLY A 1098 3.57 -35.24 12.45
C GLY A 1098 4.46 -35.69 13.61
N ASP A 1099 5.75 -35.32 13.62
CA ASP A 1099 6.72 -35.77 14.64
C ASP A 1099 6.98 -34.69 15.70
N ILE A 1100 6.03 -34.53 16.63
CA ILE A 1100 6.12 -33.56 17.73
C ILE A 1100 7.32 -33.86 18.65
N HIS A 1101 7.64 -35.14 18.87
CA HIS A 1101 8.76 -35.55 19.69
C HIS A 1101 10.10 -35.19 19.02
N GLY A 1102 10.23 -35.41 17.72
CA GLY A 1102 11.35 -34.98 16.90
C GLY A 1102 11.56 -33.46 16.97
N LEU A 1103 10.48 -32.68 16.83
CA LEU A 1103 10.54 -31.21 16.96
C LEU A 1103 10.99 -30.76 18.35
N ALA A 1104 10.40 -31.32 19.41
CA ALA A 1104 10.76 -30.97 20.79
C ALA A 1104 12.23 -31.33 21.08
N LYS A 1105 12.70 -32.46 20.55
CA LYS A 1105 14.08 -32.89 20.65
C LYS A 1105 15.03 -31.96 19.90
N ALA A 1106 14.68 -31.59 18.67
CA ALA A 1106 15.45 -30.62 17.89
C ALA A 1106 15.53 -29.26 18.61
N LEU A 1107 14.42 -28.76 19.16
CA LEU A 1107 14.40 -27.50 19.93
C LEU A 1107 15.33 -27.54 21.14
N THR A 1108 15.40 -28.69 21.81
CA THR A 1108 16.27 -28.95 22.96
C THR A 1108 17.75 -29.04 22.53
N GLU A 1109 18.10 -29.98 21.67
CA GLU A 1109 19.50 -30.33 21.38
C GLU A 1109 20.17 -29.36 20.39
N LEU A 1110 19.42 -28.78 19.45
CA LEU A 1110 19.91 -27.70 18.58
C LEU A 1110 19.77 -26.31 19.23
N SER A 1111 19.43 -26.21 20.52
CA SER A 1111 19.39 -24.95 21.24
C SER A 1111 20.73 -24.21 21.10
N ILE A 1112 20.67 -22.90 20.84
CA ILE A 1112 21.86 -22.04 20.83
C ILE A 1112 22.56 -22.00 22.21
N GLY A 1113 21.87 -22.41 23.28
CA GLY A 1113 22.47 -22.62 24.60
C GLY A 1113 23.39 -23.85 24.66
N ARG A 1114 23.11 -24.88 23.86
CA ARG A 1114 23.92 -26.11 23.78
C ARG A 1114 24.96 -26.06 22.67
N GLN A 1115 24.73 -25.29 21.61
CA GLN A 1115 25.71 -25.04 20.55
C GLN A 1115 27.06 -24.55 21.12
N PRO A 1116 28.20 -25.09 20.65
CA PRO A 1116 29.51 -24.50 20.92
C PRO A 1116 29.63 -23.07 20.41
N SER A 1117 30.42 -22.26 21.12
CA SER A 1117 30.68 -20.89 20.69
C SER A 1117 31.67 -20.87 19.53
N LEU A 1118 31.23 -20.42 18.36
CA LEU A 1118 32.04 -20.35 17.12
C LEU A 1118 32.73 -18.99 16.92
N TRP A 1119 32.56 -18.04 17.85
CA TRP A 1119 33.12 -16.69 17.73
C TRP A 1119 34.64 -16.68 17.51
N LYS A 1120 35.38 -17.57 18.19
CA LYS A 1120 36.83 -17.70 18.00
C LYS A 1120 37.20 -18.34 16.67
N ASP A 1121 36.39 -19.30 16.21
CA ASP A 1121 36.63 -20.04 14.97
C ASP A 1121 36.46 -19.16 13.72
N LEU A 1122 35.67 -18.08 13.82
CA LEU A 1122 35.44 -17.14 12.72
C LEU A 1122 36.73 -16.46 12.22
N ARG A 1123 37.69 -16.19 13.11
CA ARG A 1123 38.94 -15.46 12.80
C ARG A 1123 39.80 -16.18 11.77
N ASP A 1124 39.78 -17.51 11.81
CA ASP A 1124 40.62 -18.37 11.00
C ASP A 1124 39.81 -19.11 9.93
N CYS A 1125 38.60 -18.61 9.60
CA CYS A 1125 37.72 -19.25 8.63
C CYS A 1125 38.35 -19.20 7.23
N LYS A 1126 38.53 -20.37 6.61
CA LYS A 1126 39.08 -20.54 5.26
C LYS A 1126 38.01 -20.65 4.17
N THR A 1127 36.75 -20.75 4.60
CA THR A 1127 35.60 -20.97 3.74
C THR A 1127 34.91 -19.63 3.53
N ARG A 1128 34.47 -19.37 2.30
CA ARG A 1128 33.83 -18.10 1.97
C ARG A 1128 32.46 -17.99 2.62
N LEU A 1129 32.15 -16.84 3.26
CA LEU A 1129 30.90 -16.65 3.99
C LEU A 1129 30.11 -15.44 3.48
N ARG A 1130 28.77 -15.53 3.51
CA ARG A 1130 27.90 -14.37 3.33
C ARG A 1130 26.83 -14.34 4.40
N PHE A 1131 26.69 -13.23 5.10
CA PHE A 1131 25.68 -13.03 6.13
C PHE A 1131 24.54 -12.18 5.57
N ILE A 1132 23.30 -12.62 5.75
CA ILE A 1132 22.11 -11.89 5.31
C ILE A 1132 21.21 -11.67 6.53
N VAL A 1133 20.73 -10.44 6.71
CA VAL A 1133 19.78 -10.09 7.78
C VAL A 1133 18.72 -9.12 7.27
N GLY A 1134 17.51 -9.17 7.82
CA GLY A 1134 16.47 -8.20 7.51
C GLY A 1134 16.69 -6.87 8.23
N GLU A 1135 16.39 -5.75 7.58
CA GLU A 1135 16.51 -4.40 8.14
C GLU A 1135 15.77 -4.23 9.47
N LYS A 1136 14.62 -4.91 9.65
CA LYS A 1136 13.78 -4.87 10.85
C LYS A 1136 14.23 -5.86 11.94
N ASP A 1137 15.26 -6.70 11.71
CA ASP A 1137 15.80 -7.63 12.70
C ASP A 1137 16.98 -7.04 13.47
N GLU A 1138 16.67 -6.12 14.39
CA GLU A 1138 17.64 -5.40 15.22
C GLU A 1138 18.59 -6.30 16.01
N LYS A 1139 18.11 -7.49 16.40
CA LYS A 1139 18.94 -8.45 17.14
C LYS A 1139 20.03 -9.03 16.24
N PHE A 1140 19.66 -9.51 15.06
CA PHE A 1140 20.62 -10.13 14.16
C PHE A 1140 21.49 -9.12 13.42
N LYS A 1141 21.03 -7.87 13.23
CA LYS A 1141 21.88 -6.76 12.77
C LYS A 1141 23.07 -6.54 13.70
N LYS A 1142 22.82 -6.46 15.01
CA LYS A 1142 23.89 -6.35 16.03
C LYS A 1142 24.82 -7.57 16.05
N ILE A 1143 24.29 -8.77 15.82
CA ILE A 1143 25.10 -9.99 15.72
C ILE A 1143 25.99 -9.92 14.47
N ASN A 1144 25.45 -9.56 13.31
CA ASN A 1144 26.22 -9.42 12.07
C ASN A 1144 27.30 -8.34 12.18
N GLN A 1145 26.98 -7.17 12.74
CA GLN A 1145 27.97 -6.12 13.01
C GLN A 1145 29.12 -6.63 13.89
N ARG A 1146 28.79 -7.42 14.92
CA ARG A 1146 29.81 -8.05 15.77
C ARG A 1146 30.63 -9.09 15.01
N ILE A 1147 30.02 -9.90 14.14
CA ILE A 1147 30.75 -10.82 13.28
C ILE A 1147 31.77 -10.04 12.44
N CYS A 1148 31.35 -8.98 11.75
CA CYS A 1148 32.25 -8.15 10.94
C CYS A 1148 33.45 -7.62 11.77
N ASN A 1149 33.22 -7.22 13.02
CA ASN A 1149 34.27 -6.73 13.91
C ASN A 1149 35.22 -7.83 14.44
N GLU A 1150 34.78 -9.08 14.48
CA GLU A 1150 35.59 -10.20 14.99
C GLU A 1150 36.30 -11.00 13.87
N MET A 1151 35.91 -10.81 12.61
CA MET A 1151 36.51 -11.47 11.45
C MET A 1151 37.89 -10.88 11.12
N GLY A 1152 38.83 -11.74 10.72
CA GLY A 1152 40.15 -11.28 10.27
C GLY A 1152 40.10 -10.66 8.87
N GLU A 1153 40.99 -9.70 8.58
CA GLU A 1153 41.07 -9.02 7.27
C GLU A 1153 41.30 -9.99 6.09
N ALA A 1154 41.87 -11.17 6.34
CA ALA A 1154 42.15 -12.18 5.33
C ALA A 1154 40.97 -13.13 5.03
N VAL A 1155 39.84 -13.01 5.74
CA VAL A 1155 38.67 -13.88 5.54
C VAL A 1155 37.77 -13.30 4.45
N ASP A 1156 37.42 -14.12 3.45
CA ASP A 1156 36.47 -13.72 2.40
C ASP A 1156 35.03 -13.80 2.91
N TYR A 1157 34.49 -12.64 3.30
CA TYR A 1157 33.10 -12.51 3.73
C TYR A 1157 32.41 -11.23 3.27
N ASP A 1158 31.07 -11.25 3.30
CA ASP A 1158 30.21 -10.11 3.02
C ASP A 1158 28.97 -10.15 3.94
N ALA A 1159 28.46 -9.00 4.36
CA ALA A 1159 27.27 -8.88 5.20
C ALA A 1159 26.29 -7.88 4.58
N VAL A 1160 25.06 -8.34 4.32
CA VAL A 1160 24.05 -7.55 3.61
C VAL A 1160 22.76 -7.47 4.41
N GLU A 1161 22.21 -6.26 4.50
CA GLU A 1161 20.88 -6.00 5.07
C GLU A 1161 19.83 -5.96 3.94
N VAL A 1162 18.72 -6.66 4.13
CA VAL A 1162 17.60 -6.67 3.17
C VAL A 1162 16.50 -5.74 3.65
N PRO A 1163 16.16 -4.68 2.89
CA PRO A 1163 15.15 -3.69 3.28
C PRO A 1163 13.78 -4.29 3.56
N GLY A 1164 13.05 -3.69 4.50
CA GLY A 1164 11.64 -4.00 4.79
C GLY A 1164 11.35 -5.36 5.42
N CYS A 1165 12.36 -6.21 5.63
CA CYS A 1165 12.23 -7.58 6.13
C CYS A 1165 12.63 -7.73 7.59
N GLY A 1166 12.04 -8.68 8.31
CA GLY A 1166 12.45 -9.08 9.65
C GLY A 1166 13.33 -10.32 9.65
N HIS A 1167 13.10 -11.21 10.62
CA HIS A 1167 13.94 -12.40 10.80
C HIS A 1167 13.86 -13.37 9.62
N ALA A 1168 12.69 -13.54 9.00
CA ALA A 1168 12.41 -14.60 8.03
C ALA A 1168 12.64 -14.14 6.58
N VAL A 1169 13.79 -13.52 6.29
CA VAL A 1169 14.12 -12.87 5.01
C VAL A 1169 13.81 -13.74 3.78
N HIS A 1170 14.17 -15.03 3.80
CA HIS A 1170 13.89 -15.99 2.71
C HIS A 1170 12.40 -16.17 2.38
N LEU A 1171 11.48 -15.88 3.31
CA LEU A 1171 10.03 -15.94 3.11
C LEU A 1171 9.45 -14.56 2.85
N GLU A 1172 9.99 -13.52 3.48
CA GLU A 1172 9.48 -12.14 3.36
C GLU A 1172 9.94 -11.45 2.06
N ASN A 1173 11.13 -11.77 1.56
CA ASN A 1173 11.67 -11.23 0.31
C ASN A 1173 12.61 -12.25 -0.39
N PRO A 1174 12.06 -13.35 -0.92
CA PRO A 1174 12.83 -14.40 -1.58
C PRO A 1174 13.65 -13.90 -2.78
N LEU A 1175 13.15 -12.94 -3.57
CA LEU A 1175 13.85 -12.43 -4.76
C LEU A 1175 15.16 -11.72 -4.41
N ALA A 1176 15.19 -10.96 -3.31
CA ALA A 1176 16.44 -10.38 -2.82
C ALA A 1176 17.45 -11.46 -2.40
N VAL A 1177 16.99 -12.55 -1.77
CA VAL A 1177 17.84 -13.69 -1.40
C VAL A 1177 18.39 -14.40 -2.64
N VAL A 1178 17.58 -14.59 -3.69
CA VAL A 1178 18.01 -15.15 -4.99
C VAL A 1178 19.16 -14.32 -5.57
N ALA A 1179 18.98 -13.00 -5.70
CA ALA A 1179 20.02 -12.11 -6.22
C ALA A 1179 21.31 -12.13 -5.38
N LEU A 1180 21.19 -12.20 -4.05
CA LEU A 1180 22.33 -12.30 -3.15
C LEU A 1180 23.04 -13.66 -3.24
N ILE A 1181 22.34 -14.75 -3.49
CA ILE A 1181 22.98 -16.06 -3.72
C ILE A 1181 23.65 -16.07 -5.10
N ARG A 1182 23.02 -15.53 -6.15
CA ARG A 1182 23.63 -15.40 -7.49
C ARG A 1182 24.94 -14.62 -7.44
N LYS A 1183 24.93 -13.44 -6.81
CA LYS A 1183 26.16 -12.64 -6.57
C LYS A 1183 27.19 -13.39 -5.74
N PHE A 1184 26.77 -14.35 -4.91
CA PHE A 1184 27.70 -15.20 -4.18
C PHE A 1184 28.37 -16.18 -5.14
N LEU A 1185 27.60 -16.84 -6.02
CA LEU A 1185 28.12 -17.78 -7.01
C LEU A 1185 29.08 -17.15 -8.03
N MET A 1186 28.83 -15.92 -8.49
CA MET A 1186 29.64 -15.27 -9.53
C MET A 1186 31.02 -14.80 -9.05
N LYS A 1187 31.20 -14.58 -7.75
CA LYS A 1187 32.50 -14.22 -7.15
C LYS A 1187 33.39 -15.48 -7.03
N THR A 1188 33.74 -16.11 -8.14
CA THR A 1188 34.69 -17.22 -8.17
C THR A 1188 36.05 -16.68 -8.63
N ARG A 1189 36.92 -16.43 -7.64
CA ARG A 1189 38.37 -16.10 -7.70
C ARG A 1189 38.89 -15.20 -8.81
#